data_AF-A0A8B8YXD4-F1
#
_entry.id   AF-A0A8B8YXD4-F1
#
_cell.length_a   1.000
_cell.length_b   1.000
_cell.length_c   1.000
_cell.angle_alpha   90.00
_cell.angle_beta   90.00
_cell.angle_gamma   90.00
#
_symmetry.space_group_name_H-M   'P 1'
#
loop_
_entity.id
_entity.type
_entity.pdbx_description
1 polymer ?
#
loop_
_entity_poly.entity_id
_entity_poly.type
_entity_poly.pdbx_seq_one_letter_code
_entity_poly.pdbx_strand_id
1 'polypeptide(L)'
;MLLLLLLLLPLAPLFLRPPGAGGAQTPNATSEGCQIIHPPWEGGIRYRGLTRDQVKAINFLPVDYEIEYVCRGEREVVGPKVRKCLANGSWTDMDTPSRCVRICSKSYLTLENGKVFLTGGDLPALDGARVDFRCDSDFHLVGSSRSICSQGQWSTPKPHCQVNRTPHSERRAVYIGALFPMSGGWPGGQACQPAVEMALEDVNSRRDILPDYELKLIHHDSKCDPGQATKYLYELLYNDPIKIILMPGCSSVSTLVAEAARMWNLIVLSYGSSSPALSNRQRFPTFFRTHPSATLHNPTRVKLFEKWGWKKIATIQQTTEVFTSTLDDLEERVKEAGIEITFRQSFFSDPAVPVKNLKRQDARIIVGLFYETEARKVFCEVYKERLFGKKYVWFLIGWYADNWFKIYDPSINCTVDEMTEAVEGHITTEIVMLNPANTRSISNMTSQEFVEKLTKRLKRHPEETGGFQEAPLAYDAIWALALALNKTSGGGGRSGVRLEDFNYNNQTITDQIYRAMNSSSFEGVSGHVVFDASGSRMAWTLIEQLQGGSYKKIGYYDSTKDDLSWSKTDKWIGGSPPADQTLVIKTFRFLSQKLFISVSVLSSLGIVLAVVCLSFNIYNSHVRYIQNSQPNLNNLTAVGCSLALAAVFPLGLDGYHIGRSQFPFVCQARLWLLGLGFSLGYGSMFTKIWWVHTVFTKKEEKKEWRKTLEPWKLYATVGLLVGMDVLTLAIWQIVDPLHRTIETFAKEEPKEDIDVSILPQLEHCSSKKMNTWLGIFYGYKGLLLLLGIFLAYETKSVSTEKINDHRAVGMAIYNVAVLCLITAPVTMILSSQQDAAFAFASLAIVFSSYITLVVLFVPKPPSAKR
;
A
#
# COMPACT_ATOMS: atom_id res chain seq x y z
N MET A 1 -38.32 -19.89 -21.57
CA MET A 1 -37.22 -20.72 -22.08
C MET A 1 -36.11 -20.69 -21.04
N LEU A 2 -35.81 -21.87 -20.48
CA LEU A 2 -34.54 -22.27 -19.85
C LEU A 2 -34.09 -21.72 -18.47
N LEU A 3 -34.03 -22.67 -17.52
CA LEU A 3 -32.87 -23.11 -16.70
C LEU A 3 -32.33 -22.23 -15.56
N LEU A 4 -31.86 -22.72 -14.41
CA LEU A 4 -31.90 -24.01 -13.68
C LEU A 4 -31.18 -23.79 -12.33
N LEU A 5 -31.52 -24.53 -11.27
CA LEU A 5 -30.61 -24.89 -10.17
C LEU A 5 -30.62 -26.43 -9.99
N LEU A 6 -29.41 -26.99 -9.85
CA LEU A 6 -28.97 -28.22 -9.16
C LEU A 6 -29.36 -29.64 -9.69
N LEU A 7 -28.32 -30.44 -9.96
CA LEU A 7 -28.21 -31.87 -10.34
C LEU A 7 -27.06 -32.48 -9.50
N LEU A 8 -27.21 -33.59 -8.75
CA LEU A 8 -27.09 -35.05 -9.08
C LEU A 8 -25.77 -35.73 -8.60
N LEU A 9 -25.94 -36.98 -8.14
CA LEU A 9 -25.00 -38.13 -7.99
C LEU A 9 -24.47 -38.63 -9.39
N PRO A 10 -23.88 -39.85 -9.67
CA PRO A 10 -23.45 -41.08 -8.93
C PRO A 10 -22.15 -41.82 -9.47
N LEU A 11 -21.88 -43.11 -9.07
CA LEU A 11 -21.46 -44.35 -9.84
C LEU A 11 -20.63 -45.36 -8.96
N ALA A 12 -21.00 -46.64 -8.63
CA ALA A 12 -21.12 -47.96 -9.34
C ALA A 12 -19.82 -48.87 -9.27
N PRO A 13 -19.74 -50.22 -9.58
CA PRO A 13 -20.69 -51.36 -9.81
C PRO A 13 -20.30 -52.85 -9.34
N LEU A 14 -21.28 -53.80 -9.47
CA LEU A 14 -21.39 -55.26 -9.88
C LEU A 14 -20.42 -56.46 -9.57
N PHE A 15 -20.99 -57.67 -9.27
CA PHE A 15 -20.92 -58.97 -10.03
C PHE A 15 -21.87 -60.11 -9.50
N LEU A 16 -22.09 -61.19 -10.30
CA LEU A 16 -23.22 -62.18 -10.37
C LEU A 16 -23.01 -63.64 -9.82
N ARG A 17 -24.10 -64.25 -9.25
CA ARG A 17 -24.74 -65.64 -9.27
C ARG A 17 -23.92 -66.98 -9.37
N PRO A 18 -24.44 -68.23 -9.07
CA PRO A 18 -25.84 -68.79 -8.98
C PRO A 18 -26.08 -69.86 -7.82
N PRO A 19 -26.96 -70.91 -7.88
CA PRO A 19 -28.45 -70.94 -7.78
C PRO A 19 -29.06 -72.00 -6.77
N GLY A 20 -30.40 -71.96 -6.56
CA GLY A 20 -31.25 -73.19 -6.48
C GLY A 20 -32.22 -73.42 -5.30
N ALA A 21 -33.54 -73.45 -5.60
CA ALA A 21 -34.71 -74.24 -5.08
C ALA A 21 -34.89 -74.55 -3.57
N GLY A 22 -36.06 -74.63 -2.92
CA GLY A 22 -37.48 -74.71 -3.30
C GLY A 22 -38.26 -75.50 -2.22
N GLY A 23 -39.48 -75.08 -1.89
CA GLY A 23 -40.49 -75.81 -1.09
C GLY A 23 -40.31 -75.77 0.44
N ALA A 24 -41.33 -75.88 1.30
CA ALA A 24 -42.80 -75.84 1.23
C ALA A 24 -43.31 -75.91 2.70
N GLN A 25 -44.60 -75.59 2.89
CA GLN A 25 -45.46 -75.96 4.05
C GLN A 25 -45.42 -75.09 5.33
N THR A 26 -46.52 -74.36 5.54
CA THR A 26 -47.17 -74.14 6.84
C THR A 26 -47.91 -75.43 7.27
N PRO A 27 -47.99 -75.79 8.57
CA PRO A 27 -49.18 -75.37 9.34
C PRO A 27 -49.03 -75.20 10.87
N ASN A 28 -49.90 -74.34 11.40
CA ASN A 28 -50.57 -74.35 12.72
C ASN A 28 -49.78 -74.31 14.06
N ALA A 29 -49.84 -73.11 14.65
CA ALA A 29 -50.23 -72.78 16.04
C ALA A 29 -49.69 -73.63 17.20
N THR A 30 -48.63 -73.12 17.83
CA THR A 30 -48.34 -73.28 19.26
C THR A 30 -47.93 -71.94 19.86
N SER A 31 -48.46 -71.64 21.05
CA SER A 31 -48.14 -70.48 21.86
C SER A 31 -46.69 -70.57 22.37
N GLU A 32 -45.74 -69.92 21.70
CA GLU A 32 -44.32 -69.91 22.10
C GLU A 32 -43.87 -68.50 22.49
N GLY A 33 -44.36 -68.02 23.64
CA GLY A 33 -43.94 -66.73 24.17
C GLY A 33 -44.28 -66.51 25.63
N CYS A 34 -43.58 -65.58 26.27
CA CYS A 34 -43.77 -65.22 27.68
C CYS A 34 -44.84 -64.13 27.82
N GLN A 35 -45.66 -64.23 28.87
CA GLN A 35 -46.66 -63.21 29.18
C GLN A 35 -46.00 -61.87 29.52
N ILE A 36 -46.64 -60.77 29.08
CA ILE A 36 -46.15 -59.42 29.34
C ILE A 36 -46.07 -59.11 30.85
N ILE A 37 -44.94 -58.59 31.32
CA ILE A 37 -44.78 -58.14 32.72
C ILE A 37 -45.21 -56.67 32.81
N HIS A 38 -46.15 -56.32 33.68
CA HIS A 38 -46.55 -54.93 33.87
C HIS A 38 -45.51 -54.13 34.69
N PRO A 39 -45.32 -52.83 34.40
CA PRO A 39 -44.33 -52.02 35.10
C PRO A 39 -44.67 -51.87 36.60
N PRO A 40 -43.68 -51.96 37.50
CA PRO A 40 -43.88 -51.71 38.93
C PRO A 40 -44.23 -50.23 39.19
N TRP A 41 -44.99 -49.94 40.26
CA TRP A 41 -45.46 -48.58 40.59
C TRP A 41 -44.34 -47.52 40.68
N GLU A 42 -43.13 -47.93 41.09
CA GLU A 42 -41.98 -47.04 41.30
C GLU A 42 -40.97 -47.02 40.13
N GLY A 43 -41.28 -47.69 39.02
CA GLY A 43 -40.42 -47.83 37.84
C GLY A 43 -41.18 -48.03 36.53
N GLY A 44 -40.47 -48.38 35.47
CA GLY A 44 -41.03 -48.71 34.16
C GLY A 44 -40.28 -49.88 33.53
N ILE A 45 -40.90 -50.55 32.57
CA ILE A 45 -40.26 -51.59 31.76
C ILE A 45 -40.17 -51.07 30.34
N ARG A 46 -38.99 -51.18 29.75
CA ARG A 46 -38.72 -50.83 28.36
C ARG A 46 -38.73 -52.11 27.52
N TYR A 47 -39.68 -52.19 26.60
CA TYR A 47 -39.74 -53.22 25.57
C TYR A 47 -38.96 -52.74 24.35
N ARG A 48 -37.91 -53.46 23.96
CA ARG A 48 -37.04 -53.05 22.84
C ARG A 48 -37.76 -53.23 21.50
N GLY A 49 -37.96 -52.13 20.77
CA GLY A 49 -38.56 -52.16 19.43
C GLY A 49 -40.09 -52.17 19.37
N LEU A 50 -40.79 -51.97 20.50
CA LEU A 50 -42.24 -51.85 20.56
C LEU A 50 -42.67 -50.47 21.06
N THR A 51 -43.68 -49.87 20.43
CA THR A 51 -44.30 -48.62 20.89
C THR A 51 -45.31 -48.88 22.02
N ARG A 52 -45.61 -47.85 22.83
CA ARG A 52 -46.54 -47.97 23.96
C ARG A 52 -47.93 -48.51 23.58
N ASP A 53 -48.41 -48.20 22.39
CA ASP A 53 -49.72 -48.65 21.90
C ASP A 53 -49.67 -50.10 21.40
N GLN A 54 -48.55 -50.51 20.79
CA GLN A 54 -48.33 -51.91 20.44
C GLN A 54 -48.23 -52.78 21.69
N VAL A 55 -47.52 -52.34 22.74
CA VAL A 55 -47.39 -53.08 24.01
C VAL A 55 -48.75 -53.34 24.69
N LYS A 56 -49.76 -52.48 24.47
CA LYS A 56 -51.13 -52.69 24.99
C LYS A 56 -51.95 -53.70 24.18
N ALA A 57 -51.55 -54.02 22.96
CA ALA A 57 -52.30 -54.87 22.03
C ALA A 57 -51.81 -56.34 21.98
N ILE A 58 -50.71 -56.65 22.66
CA ILE A 58 -50.06 -57.99 22.67
C ILE A 58 -50.03 -58.55 24.09
N ASN A 59 -50.40 -59.81 24.23
CA ASN A 59 -50.39 -60.52 25.52
C ASN A 59 -49.12 -61.37 25.75
N PHE A 60 -48.42 -61.74 24.66
CA PHE A 60 -47.26 -62.63 24.69
C PHE A 60 -46.10 -62.05 23.85
N LEU A 61 -44.88 -62.19 24.35
CA LEU A 61 -43.62 -61.81 23.69
C LEU A 61 -42.84 -63.06 23.26
N PRO A 62 -42.16 -63.05 22.09
CA PRO A 62 -41.50 -64.24 21.58
C PRO A 62 -40.35 -64.73 22.49
N VAL A 63 -40.02 -66.02 22.38
CA VAL A 63 -38.83 -66.60 23.03
C VAL A 63 -37.58 -65.79 22.64
N ASP A 64 -36.65 -65.66 23.58
CA ASP A 64 -35.45 -64.82 23.52
C ASP A 64 -35.68 -63.29 23.53
N TYR A 65 -36.92 -62.81 23.64
CA TYR A 65 -37.19 -61.38 23.77
C TYR A 65 -36.69 -60.84 25.12
N GLU A 66 -36.04 -59.67 25.09
CA GLU A 66 -35.47 -59.01 26.27
C GLU A 66 -36.28 -57.79 26.70
N ILE A 67 -36.53 -57.69 28.00
CA ILE A 67 -37.12 -56.51 28.64
C ILE A 67 -36.13 -55.90 29.63
N GLU A 68 -36.12 -54.58 29.71
CA GLU A 68 -35.22 -53.83 30.60
C GLU A 68 -36.02 -53.06 31.65
N TYR A 69 -35.69 -53.26 32.93
CA TYR A 69 -36.24 -52.46 34.03
C TYR A 69 -35.56 -51.10 34.10
N VAL A 70 -36.35 -50.04 34.24
CA VAL A 70 -35.89 -48.65 34.28
C VAL A 70 -36.52 -47.95 35.48
N CYS A 71 -35.70 -47.32 36.31
CA CYS A 71 -36.18 -46.53 37.45
C CYS A 71 -36.44 -45.07 37.06
N ARG A 72 -37.36 -44.41 37.77
CA ARG A 72 -37.60 -42.96 37.61
C ARG A 72 -36.75 -42.17 38.61
N GLY A 73 -36.15 -41.06 38.14
CA GLY A 73 -35.31 -40.17 38.96
C GLY A 73 -33.93 -40.76 39.28
N GLU A 74 -33.30 -40.32 40.38
CA GLU A 74 -31.95 -40.72 40.83
C GLU A 74 -31.91 -42.11 41.53
N ARG A 75 -32.72 -43.07 41.07
CA ARG A 75 -32.82 -44.41 41.66
C ARG A 75 -32.15 -45.43 40.74
N GLU A 76 -31.46 -46.42 41.32
CA GLU A 76 -30.84 -47.51 40.56
C GLU A 76 -31.62 -48.83 40.75
N VAL A 77 -31.56 -49.70 39.73
CA VAL A 77 -32.18 -51.03 39.77
C VAL A 77 -31.28 -51.96 40.57
N VAL A 78 -31.82 -52.56 41.64
CA VAL A 78 -31.20 -53.64 42.40
C VAL A 78 -31.94 -54.94 42.11
N GLY A 79 -31.22 -55.94 41.60
CA GLY A 79 -31.75 -57.17 41.02
C GLY A 79 -31.48 -57.25 39.51
N PRO A 80 -32.00 -58.29 38.80
CA PRO A 80 -31.77 -58.47 37.37
C PRO A 80 -32.32 -57.30 36.55
N LYS A 81 -31.42 -56.52 35.92
CA LYS A 81 -31.81 -55.33 35.14
C LYS A 81 -32.50 -55.70 33.83
N VAL A 82 -32.08 -56.79 33.20
CA VAL A 82 -32.63 -57.30 31.95
C VAL A 82 -33.18 -58.70 32.22
N ARG A 83 -34.37 -58.99 31.70
CA ARG A 83 -34.94 -60.34 31.72
C ARG A 83 -35.19 -60.81 30.31
N LYS A 84 -34.91 -62.09 30.07
CA LYS A 84 -35.08 -62.74 28.78
C LYS A 84 -36.23 -63.74 28.84
N CYS A 85 -37.06 -63.79 27.82
CA CYS A 85 -38.11 -64.79 27.70
C CYS A 85 -37.51 -66.16 27.34
N LEU A 86 -37.79 -67.19 28.14
CA LEU A 86 -37.30 -68.55 27.92
C LEU A 86 -38.31 -69.38 27.11
N ALA A 87 -37.83 -70.45 26.47
CA ALA A 87 -38.65 -71.35 25.66
C ALA A 87 -39.77 -72.06 26.45
N ASN A 88 -39.68 -72.07 27.79
CA ASN A 88 -40.71 -72.61 28.67
C ASN A 88 -41.83 -71.61 29.02
N GLY A 89 -41.83 -70.41 28.42
CA GLY A 89 -42.84 -69.36 28.65
C GLY A 89 -42.63 -68.52 29.92
N SER A 90 -41.53 -68.72 30.66
CA SER A 90 -41.15 -67.94 31.84
C SER A 90 -40.00 -66.97 31.55
N TRP A 91 -39.87 -65.93 32.38
CA TRP A 91 -38.74 -64.99 32.29
C TRP A 91 -37.53 -65.49 33.10
N THR A 92 -36.32 -65.11 32.70
CA THR A 92 -35.13 -65.37 33.51
C THR A 92 -35.19 -64.69 34.88
N ASP A 93 -34.58 -65.32 35.89
CA ASP A 93 -34.39 -64.78 37.25
C ASP A 93 -35.69 -64.36 37.96
N MET A 94 -36.75 -65.15 37.79
CA MET A 94 -38.05 -64.90 38.45
C MET A 94 -37.96 -64.90 39.98
N ASP A 95 -37.02 -65.65 40.56
CA ASP A 95 -36.86 -65.79 42.01
C ASP A 95 -36.26 -64.55 42.69
N THR A 96 -35.70 -63.60 41.92
CA THR A 96 -35.10 -62.37 42.47
C THR A 96 -35.82 -61.12 41.96
N PRO A 97 -36.58 -60.41 42.83
CA PRO A 97 -37.34 -59.23 42.39
C PRO A 97 -36.42 -58.05 42.07
N SER A 98 -36.62 -57.42 40.90
CA SER A 98 -35.92 -56.20 40.51
C SER A 98 -36.62 -54.98 41.13
N ARG A 99 -35.93 -54.26 42.02
CA ARG A 99 -36.47 -53.10 42.77
C ARG A 99 -35.68 -51.83 42.48
N CYS A 100 -36.36 -50.68 42.51
CA CYS A 100 -35.72 -49.37 42.37
C CYS A 100 -35.41 -48.81 43.76
N VAL A 101 -34.13 -48.63 44.08
CA VAL A 101 -33.69 -48.09 45.37
C VAL A 101 -32.79 -46.88 45.19
N ARG A 102 -32.78 -45.98 46.18
CA ARG A 102 -31.80 -44.89 46.26
C ARG A 102 -30.50 -45.44 46.83
N ILE A 103 -29.39 -45.14 46.18
CA ILE A 103 -28.05 -45.50 46.65
C ILE A 103 -27.31 -44.24 47.11
N CYS A 104 -26.48 -44.38 48.15
CA CYS A 104 -25.61 -43.27 48.58
C CYS A 104 -24.37 -43.15 47.67
N SER A 105 -23.74 -41.97 47.67
CA SER A 105 -22.58 -41.70 46.80
C SER A 105 -21.43 -42.69 47.05
N LYS A 106 -20.96 -43.34 45.97
CA LYS A 106 -19.81 -44.27 45.99
C LYS A 106 -18.47 -43.59 46.30
N SER A 107 -18.43 -42.25 46.29
CA SER A 107 -17.24 -41.46 46.65
C SER A 107 -16.76 -41.69 48.10
N TYR A 108 -17.61 -42.23 48.98
CA TYR A 108 -17.26 -42.56 50.37
C TYR A 108 -16.53 -43.91 50.52
N LEU A 109 -16.37 -44.68 49.44
CA LEU A 109 -15.66 -45.96 49.43
C LEU A 109 -14.14 -45.81 49.28
N THR A 110 -13.64 -44.60 49.00
CA THR A 110 -12.22 -44.29 48.88
C THR A 110 -11.85 -43.15 49.83
N LEU A 111 -10.70 -43.26 50.49
CA LEU A 111 -10.13 -42.21 51.35
C LEU A 111 -8.67 -42.02 50.95
N GLU A 112 -8.26 -40.80 50.62
CA GLU A 112 -6.86 -40.51 50.33
C GLU A 112 -6.04 -40.54 51.63
N ASN A 113 -4.87 -41.17 51.58
CA ASN A 113 -3.99 -41.39 52.74
C ASN A 113 -4.69 -42.11 53.91
N GLY A 114 -5.60 -43.04 53.57
CA GLY A 114 -6.32 -43.86 54.53
C GLY A 114 -7.07 -45.03 53.89
N LYS A 115 -7.76 -45.80 54.74
CA LYS A 115 -8.53 -47.00 54.39
C LYS A 115 -9.98 -46.86 54.85
N VAL A 116 -10.90 -47.40 54.04
CA VAL A 116 -12.33 -47.46 54.34
C VAL A 116 -12.72 -48.92 54.58
N PHE A 117 -13.46 -49.16 55.66
CA PHE A 117 -14.00 -50.47 56.02
C PHE A 117 -15.52 -50.44 55.89
N LEU A 118 -16.07 -51.25 54.98
CA LEU A 118 -17.52 -51.42 54.81
C LEU A 118 -18.01 -52.52 55.77
N THR A 119 -19.12 -52.30 56.46
CA THR A 119 -19.76 -53.33 57.30
C THR A 119 -21.25 -53.38 56.97
N GLY A 120 -21.75 -54.50 56.43
CA GLY A 120 -23.18 -54.67 56.09
C GLY A 120 -23.56 -55.38 54.78
N GLY A 121 -22.70 -56.23 54.19
CA GLY A 121 -23.00 -57.07 53.01
C GLY A 121 -22.42 -56.58 51.68
N ASP A 122 -22.20 -57.51 50.74
CA ASP A 122 -21.37 -57.38 49.52
C ASP A 122 -21.92 -56.45 48.39
N LEU A 123 -22.94 -55.63 48.66
CA LEU A 123 -23.53 -54.74 47.66
C LEU A 123 -23.32 -53.25 48.01
N PRO A 124 -22.76 -52.43 47.10
CA PRO A 124 -22.32 -51.08 47.41
C PRO A 124 -23.50 -50.12 47.66
N ALA A 125 -23.45 -49.41 48.80
CA ALA A 125 -24.19 -48.19 49.12
C ALA A 125 -25.74 -48.28 49.17
N LEU A 126 -26.28 -49.40 49.66
CA LEU A 126 -27.70 -49.53 50.03
C LEU A 126 -28.04 -48.78 51.34
N ASP A 127 -29.31 -48.44 51.51
CA ASP A 127 -29.87 -47.85 52.73
C ASP A 127 -29.53 -48.74 53.95
N GLY A 128 -28.87 -48.17 54.96
CA GLY A 128 -28.33 -48.89 56.13
C GLY A 128 -26.85 -49.31 56.04
N ALA A 129 -26.19 -49.14 54.89
CA ALA A 129 -24.76 -49.45 54.76
C ALA A 129 -23.90 -48.52 55.63
N ARG A 130 -22.88 -49.09 56.28
CA ARG A 130 -21.97 -48.37 57.17
C ARG A 130 -20.54 -48.39 56.65
N VAL A 131 -19.90 -47.22 56.64
CA VAL A 131 -18.48 -47.04 56.35
C VAL A 131 -17.75 -46.52 57.60
N ASP A 132 -16.64 -47.17 57.94
CA ASP A 132 -15.70 -46.74 58.97
C ASP A 132 -14.37 -46.30 58.31
N PHE A 133 -13.87 -45.11 58.65
CA PHE A 133 -12.69 -44.48 58.06
C PHE A 133 -11.47 -44.55 58.98
N ARG A 134 -10.29 -44.87 58.45
CA ARG A 134 -9.00 -44.83 59.17
C ARG A 134 -7.91 -44.21 58.30
N CYS A 135 -7.06 -43.36 58.86
CA CYS A 135 -5.90 -42.82 58.12
C CYS A 135 -4.70 -43.76 58.19
N ASP A 136 -3.81 -43.65 57.19
CA ASP A 136 -2.51 -44.32 57.20
C ASP A 136 -1.56 -43.67 58.24
N SER A 137 -0.50 -44.37 58.63
CA SER A 137 0.51 -43.84 59.55
C SER A 137 1.08 -42.51 59.02
N ASP A 138 1.22 -41.51 59.91
CA ASP A 138 1.59 -40.10 59.67
C ASP A 138 0.43 -39.11 59.46
N PHE A 139 -0.81 -39.61 59.37
CA PHE A 139 -2.01 -38.79 59.21
C PHE A 139 -3.01 -39.02 60.35
N HIS A 140 -3.69 -37.95 60.80
CA HIS A 140 -4.82 -38.03 61.72
C HIS A 140 -6.12 -37.70 60.99
N LEU A 141 -7.21 -38.36 61.39
CA LEU A 141 -8.51 -38.22 60.75
C LEU A 141 -9.21 -36.93 61.22
N VAL A 142 -9.51 -36.04 60.28
CA VAL A 142 -10.29 -34.82 60.53
C VAL A 142 -11.71 -35.06 60.01
N GLY A 143 -12.65 -35.19 60.94
CA GLY A 143 -14.07 -35.47 60.67
C GLY A 143 -14.57 -36.72 61.41
N SER A 144 -15.79 -37.15 61.10
CA SER A 144 -16.37 -38.34 61.72
C SER A 144 -15.74 -39.62 61.16
N SER A 145 -15.27 -40.50 62.04
CA SER A 145 -14.68 -41.81 61.68
C SER A 145 -15.69 -42.82 61.16
N ARG A 146 -16.98 -42.47 61.12
CA ARG A 146 -18.08 -43.33 60.72
C ARG A 146 -19.17 -42.55 60.01
N SER A 147 -19.73 -43.13 58.95
CA SER A 147 -20.92 -42.62 58.28
C SER A 147 -21.88 -43.76 57.91
N ILE A 148 -23.18 -43.51 57.98
CA ILE A 148 -24.24 -44.47 57.69
C ILE A 148 -25.10 -43.91 56.55
N CYS A 149 -25.38 -44.74 55.54
CA CYS A 149 -26.26 -44.38 54.44
C CYS A 149 -27.72 -44.42 54.91
N SER A 150 -28.43 -43.29 54.82
CA SER A 150 -29.87 -43.20 55.08
C SER A 150 -30.57 -42.43 53.96
N GLN A 151 -31.56 -43.04 53.31
CA GLN A 151 -32.38 -42.45 52.24
C GLN A 151 -31.60 -41.82 51.06
N GLY A 152 -30.40 -42.32 50.76
CA GLY A 152 -29.54 -41.80 49.68
C GLY A 152 -28.55 -40.71 50.09
N GLN A 153 -28.48 -40.36 51.39
CA GLN A 153 -27.47 -39.46 51.94
C GLN A 153 -26.66 -40.13 53.06
N TRP A 154 -25.38 -39.77 53.13
CA TRP A 154 -24.49 -40.18 54.22
C TRP A 154 -24.75 -39.32 55.47
N SER A 155 -24.87 -39.96 56.63
CA SER A 155 -25.21 -39.30 57.90
C SER A 155 -24.20 -38.23 58.34
N THR A 156 -22.97 -38.31 57.84
CA THR A 156 -21.90 -37.34 58.12
C THR A 156 -21.16 -36.95 56.83
N PRO A 157 -20.61 -35.72 56.76
CA PRO A 157 -19.68 -35.33 55.70
C PRO A 157 -18.47 -36.27 55.63
N LYS A 158 -17.89 -36.44 54.43
CA LYS A 158 -16.72 -37.30 54.20
C LYS A 158 -15.51 -36.74 54.96
N PRO A 159 -14.84 -37.53 55.82
CA PRO A 159 -13.64 -37.08 56.53
C PRO A 159 -12.41 -37.05 55.60
N HIS A 160 -11.36 -36.33 56.01
CA HIS A 160 -10.07 -36.31 55.31
C HIS A 160 -8.91 -36.55 56.29
N CYS A 161 -7.82 -37.11 55.76
CA CYS A 161 -6.62 -37.42 56.53
C CYS A 161 -5.62 -36.26 56.45
N GLN A 162 -5.25 -35.69 57.60
CA GLN A 162 -4.33 -34.55 57.69
C GLN A 162 -3.02 -34.98 58.35
N VAL A 163 -1.88 -34.63 57.73
CA VAL A 163 -0.53 -34.94 58.25
C VAL A 163 -0.29 -34.25 59.60
N ASN A 164 0.37 -34.93 60.54
CA ASN A 164 0.96 -34.29 61.72
C ASN A 164 2.14 -33.41 61.28
N ARG A 165 1.91 -32.11 61.04
CA ARG A 165 2.97 -31.17 60.67
C ARG A 165 3.58 -30.50 61.89
N THR A 166 4.85 -30.78 62.15
CA THR A 166 5.76 -29.82 62.78
C THR A 166 5.98 -28.63 61.82
N PRO A 167 6.17 -27.40 62.32
CA PRO A 167 6.25 -26.21 61.48
C PRO A 167 7.63 -26.10 60.81
N HIS A 168 7.75 -26.67 59.61
CA HIS A 168 8.73 -26.24 58.62
C HIS A 168 7.99 -25.69 57.40
N SER A 169 8.30 -24.44 57.06
CA SER A 169 7.64 -23.62 56.05
C SER A 169 7.95 -24.11 54.62
N GLU A 170 7.16 -25.06 54.10
CA GLU A 170 7.16 -25.37 52.67
C GLU A 170 6.39 -24.30 51.88
N ARG A 171 7.03 -23.77 50.82
CA ARG A 171 6.44 -22.81 49.88
C ARG A 171 5.33 -23.47 49.05
N ARG A 172 4.24 -22.75 48.79
CA ARG A 172 3.11 -23.23 47.97
C ARG A 172 3.40 -23.02 46.48
N ALA A 173 3.16 -24.03 45.65
CA ALA A 173 3.38 -23.94 44.21
C ALA A 173 2.24 -23.21 43.50
N VAL A 174 2.58 -22.24 42.65
CA VAL A 174 1.66 -21.49 41.77
C VAL A 174 2.06 -21.78 40.32
N TYR A 175 1.11 -22.26 39.53
CA TYR A 175 1.39 -22.73 38.17
C TYR A 175 1.05 -21.69 37.11
N ILE A 176 1.94 -21.54 36.12
CA ILE A 176 1.77 -20.70 34.94
C ILE A 176 1.71 -21.59 33.69
N GLY A 177 0.75 -21.35 32.80
CA GLY A 177 0.63 -22.07 31.54
C GLY A 177 1.30 -21.30 30.41
N ALA A 178 2.15 -21.93 29.59
CA ALA A 178 2.85 -21.28 28.49
C ALA A 178 2.76 -22.05 27.18
N LEU A 179 2.76 -21.32 26.07
CA LEU A 179 2.75 -21.86 24.71
C LEU A 179 3.93 -21.29 23.93
N PHE A 180 5.03 -22.05 23.87
CA PHE A 180 6.26 -21.65 23.17
C PHE A 180 6.24 -22.21 21.74
N PRO A 181 6.38 -21.39 20.68
CA PRO A 181 6.44 -21.88 19.31
C PRO A 181 7.87 -22.34 18.97
N MET A 182 8.13 -23.65 18.93
CA MET A 182 9.47 -24.18 18.61
C MET A 182 9.78 -24.21 17.11
N SER A 183 8.73 -24.13 16.29
CA SER A 183 8.75 -24.14 14.83
C SER A 183 7.59 -23.31 14.27
N GLY A 184 7.47 -23.23 12.94
CA GLY A 184 6.41 -22.47 12.25
C GLY A 184 6.92 -21.11 11.73
N GLY A 185 6.00 -20.16 11.52
CA GLY A 185 6.31 -18.84 10.95
C GLY A 185 7.26 -17.99 11.80
N TRP A 186 7.32 -18.22 13.11
CA TRP A 186 8.30 -17.62 14.02
C TRP A 186 8.69 -18.62 15.11
N PRO A 187 9.88 -19.25 15.03
CA PRO A 187 10.34 -20.28 15.97
C PRO A 187 10.91 -19.68 17.27
N GLY A 188 10.22 -18.72 17.89
CA GLY A 188 10.76 -17.95 19.01
C GLY A 188 10.88 -18.69 20.34
N GLY A 189 10.25 -19.86 20.47
CA GLY A 189 10.33 -20.70 21.67
C GLY A 189 11.73 -21.21 21.98
N GLN A 190 12.61 -21.29 20.97
CA GLN A 190 13.96 -21.85 21.12
C GLN A 190 14.83 -21.06 22.11
N ALA A 191 14.77 -19.73 22.08
CA ALA A 191 15.45 -18.87 23.05
C ALA A 191 14.55 -18.39 24.19
N CYS A 192 13.25 -18.20 23.94
CA CYS A 192 12.33 -17.68 24.96
C CYS A 192 12.05 -18.69 26.09
N GLN A 193 12.00 -20.00 25.82
CA GLN A 193 11.81 -20.99 26.88
C GLN A 193 12.99 -20.99 27.88
N PRO A 194 14.26 -21.12 27.45
CA PRO A 194 15.41 -21.01 28.36
C PRO A 194 15.48 -19.69 29.13
N ALA A 195 15.04 -18.57 28.51
CA ALA A 195 14.97 -17.28 29.18
C ALA A 195 13.93 -17.25 30.31
N VAL A 196 12.75 -17.84 30.09
CA VAL A 196 11.71 -17.98 31.12
C VAL A 196 12.17 -18.90 32.25
N GLU A 197 12.78 -20.04 31.92
CA GLU A 197 13.34 -20.97 32.92
C GLU A 197 14.38 -20.27 33.81
N MET A 198 15.27 -19.48 33.19
CA MET A 198 16.25 -18.67 33.91
C MET A 198 15.61 -17.61 34.82
N ALA A 199 14.55 -16.94 34.35
CA ALA A 199 13.82 -15.97 35.15
C ALA A 199 13.12 -16.62 36.35
N LEU A 200 12.56 -17.81 36.18
CA LEU A 200 11.90 -18.58 37.24
C LEU A 200 12.88 -19.02 38.33
N GLU A 201 14.09 -19.44 37.95
CA GLU A 201 15.15 -19.74 38.91
C GLU A 201 15.58 -18.49 39.69
N ASP A 202 15.84 -17.39 38.99
CA ASP A 202 16.29 -16.12 39.60
C ASP A 202 15.21 -15.59 40.57
N VAL A 203 13.93 -15.61 40.20
CA VAL A 203 12.84 -15.12 41.05
C VAL A 203 12.54 -16.03 42.24
N ASN A 204 12.55 -17.35 42.07
CA ASN A 204 12.28 -18.30 43.16
C ASN A 204 13.44 -18.35 44.17
N SER A 205 14.68 -18.05 43.73
CA SER A 205 15.85 -17.97 44.62
C SER A 205 15.75 -16.81 45.61
N ARG A 206 15.06 -15.73 45.23
CA ARG A 206 14.86 -14.52 46.03
C ARG A 206 13.73 -14.70 47.06
N ARG A 207 14.04 -14.39 48.32
CA ARG A 207 13.09 -14.51 49.45
C ARG A 207 12.23 -13.25 49.63
N ASP A 208 12.62 -12.14 49.01
CA ASP A 208 11.98 -10.82 49.14
C ASP A 208 10.82 -10.59 48.14
N ILE A 209 10.69 -11.42 47.11
CA ILE A 209 9.64 -11.29 46.09
C ILE A 209 8.41 -12.13 46.45
N LEU A 210 8.58 -13.46 46.56
CA LEU A 210 7.52 -14.39 46.97
C LEU A 210 8.08 -15.34 48.05
N PRO A 211 8.01 -14.97 49.34
CA PRO A 211 8.55 -15.80 50.41
C PRO A 211 7.77 -17.11 50.57
N ASP A 212 6.43 -17.04 50.47
CA ASP A 212 5.48 -18.12 50.76
C ASP A 212 5.08 -18.96 49.52
N TYR A 213 5.42 -18.49 48.33
CA TYR A 213 5.03 -19.11 47.06
C TYR A 213 6.24 -19.45 46.17
N GLU A 214 6.07 -20.42 45.29
CA GLU A 214 7.04 -20.83 44.26
C GLU A 214 6.35 -20.88 42.90
N LEU A 215 6.89 -20.19 41.89
CA LEU A 215 6.35 -20.19 40.53
C LEU A 215 6.83 -21.43 39.76
N LYS A 216 5.90 -22.16 39.14
CA LYS A 216 6.19 -23.35 38.30
C LYS A 216 5.55 -23.23 36.93
N LEU A 217 6.26 -23.67 35.90
CA LEU A 217 5.86 -23.55 34.49
C LEU A 217 5.34 -24.89 33.94
N ILE A 218 4.22 -24.83 33.23
CA ILE A 218 3.73 -25.92 32.38
C ILE A 218 3.69 -25.39 30.95
N HIS A 219 4.47 -25.98 30.06
CA HIS A 219 4.65 -25.48 28.71
C HIS A 219 4.31 -26.52 27.64
N HIS A 220 3.78 -26.06 26.50
CA HIS A 220 3.55 -26.87 25.30
C HIS A 220 4.06 -26.17 24.04
N ASP A 221 4.36 -26.96 23.00
CA ASP A 221 4.76 -26.45 21.69
C ASP A 221 3.54 -26.08 20.85
N SER A 222 3.34 -24.79 20.58
CA SER A 222 2.22 -24.33 19.75
C SER A 222 2.51 -24.34 18.25
N LYS A 223 3.80 -24.39 17.86
CA LYS A 223 4.26 -24.23 16.46
C LYS A 223 3.70 -23.00 15.74
N CYS A 224 3.27 -21.98 16.50
CA CYS A 224 2.60 -20.79 15.97
C CYS A 224 1.26 -21.09 15.25
N ASP A 225 0.69 -22.29 15.44
CA ASP A 225 -0.52 -22.77 14.78
C ASP A 225 -1.74 -22.69 15.72
N PRO A 226 -2.81 -21.95 15.37
CA PRO A 226 -4.00 -21.83 16.23
C PRO A 226 -4.72 -23.15 16.50
N GLY A 227 -4.72 -24.09 15.55
CA GLY A 227 -5.38 -25.39 15.72
C GLY A 227 -4.68 -26.23 16.78
N GLN A 228 -3.36 -26.33 16.69
CA GLN A 228 -2.55 -27.02 17.70
C GLN A 228 -2.57 -26.30 19.06
N ALA A 229 -2.52 -24.97 19.05
CA ALA A 229 -2.62 -24.17 20.28
C ALA A 229 -3.98 -24.35 20.98
N THR A 230 -5.08 -24.48 20.23
CA THR A 230 -6.40 -24.76 20.81
C THR A 230 -6.37 -26.05 21.61
N LYS A 231 -5.84 -27.14 21.04
CA LYS A 231 -5.74 -28.43 21.74
C LYS A 231 -4.97 -28.31 23.06
N TYR A 232 -3.79 -27.71 23.04
CA TYR A 232 -2.97 -27.56 24.25
C TYR A 232 -3.56 -26.57 25.25
N LEU A 233 -4.30 -25.55 24.80
CA LEU A 233 -5.05 -24.67 25.69
C LEU A 233 -6.11 -25.45 26.47
N TYR A 234 -6.86 -26.35 25.81
CA TYR A 234 -7.81 -27.22 26.51
C TYR A 234 -7.10 -28.14 27.52
N GLU A 235 -5.97 -28.74 27.15
CA GLU A 235 -5.18 -29.57 28.07
C GLU A 235 -4.66 -28.78 29.28
N LEU A 236 -4.29 -27.50 29.10
CA LEU A 236 -3.88 -26.63 30.19
C LEU A 236 -5.05 -26.26 31.11
N LEU A 237 -6.22 -25.93 30.55
CA LEU A 237 -7.37 -25.41 31.32
C LEU A 237 -8.18 -26.49 32.05
N TYR A 238 -8.28 -27.70 31.50
CA TYR A 238 -9.15 -28.75 32.03
C TYR A 238 -8.43 -29.82 32.86
N ASN A 239 -7.11 -29.71 33.03
CA ASN A 239 -6.32 -30.62 33.87
C ASN A 239 -5.73 -29.89 35.07
N ASP A 240 -5.68 -30.58 36.21
CA ASP A 240 -4.90 -30.14 37.36
C ASP A 240 -3.40 -30.06 37.00
N PRO A 241 -2.63 -29.14 37.61
CA PRO A 241 -3.03 -28.13 38.59
C PRO A 241 -3.67 -26.88 37.95
N ILE A 242 -4.38 -26.04 38.71
CA ILE A 242 -4.95 -24.77 38.23
C ILE A 242 -3.84 -23.78 37.88
N LYS A 243 -4.00 -23.05 36.76
CA LYS A 243 -3.04 -22.05 36.27
C LYS A 243 -3.53 -20.64 36.58
N ILE A 244 -2.65 -19.78 37.10
CA ILE A 244 -2.99 -18.39 37.46
C ILE A 244 -2.92 -17.42 36.26
N ILE A 245 -2.09 -17.73 35.26
CA ILE A 245 -1.86 -16.90 34.08
C ILE A 245 -1.49 -17.76 32.87
N LEU A 246 -1.77 -17.24 31.68
CA LEU A 246 -1.38 -17.85 30.41
C LEU A 246 -0.35 -16.98 29.67
N MET A 247 0.69 -17.61 29.12
CA MET A 247 1.78 -16.97 28.37
C MET A 247 1.88 -17.51 26.95
N PRO A 248 1.11 -16.96 25.99
CA PRO A 248 1.26 -17.28 24.58
C PRO A 248 2.38 -16.45 23.91
N GLY A 249 3.11 -17.07 22.98
CA GLY A 249 4.12 -16.39 22.17
C GLY A 249 3.55 -15.67 20.94
N CYS A 250 3.28 -16.44 19.89
CA CYS A 250 2.87 -15.91 18.58
C CYS A 250 1.59 -15.06 18.60
N SER A 251 1.49 -14.09 17.68
CA SER A 251 0.33 -13.21 17.55
C SER A 251 -0.99 -13.95 17.27
N SER A 252 -1.00 -14.94 16.38
CA SER A 252 -2.17 -15.75 16.05
C SER A 252 -2.71 -16.51 17.27
N VAL A 253 -1.81 -17.17 18.00
CA VAL A 253 -2.12 -17.91 19.23
C VAL A 253 -2.51 -16.97 20.36
N SER A 254 -1.83 -15.84 20.51
CA SER A 254 -2.13 -14.86 21.56
C SER A 254 -3.52 -14.26 21.40
N THR A 255 -3.94 -13.99 20.16
CA THR A 255 -5.30 -13.50 19.85
C THR A 255 -6.36 -14.51 20.26
N LEU A 256 -6.19 -15.77 19.87
CA LEU A 256 -7.07 -16.86 20.27
C LEU A 256 -7.16 -17.01 21.80
N VAL A 257 -6.01 -17.06 22.47
CA VAL A 257 -5.95 -17.28 23.93
C VAL A 257 -6.53 -16.08 24.68
N ALA A 258 -6.23 -14.85 24.27
CA ALA A 258 -6.73 -13.63 24.91
C ALA A 258 -8.25 -13.48 24.76
N GLU A 259 -8.81 -13.84 23.61
CA GLU A 259 -10.26 -13.80 23.37
C GLU A 259 -11.02 -14.84 24.21
N ALA A 260 -10.43 -16.03 24.36
CA ALA A 260 -11.01 -17.12 25.14
C ALA A 260 -10.86 -16.93 26.66
N ALA A 261 -9.72 -16.39 27.13
CA ALA A 261 -9.35 -16.32 28.55
C ALA A 261 -10.34 -15.56 29.44
N ARG A 262 -11.10 -14.61 28.88
CA ARG A 262 -12.15 -13.89 29.61
C ARG A 262 -13.24 -14.81 30.17
N MET A 263 -13.46 -15.98 29.56
CA MET A 263 -14.46 -16.96 30.01
C MET A 263 -14.01 -17.73 31.26
N TRP A 264 -12.70 -17.74 31.55
CA TRP A 264 -12.09 -18.38 32.72
C TRP A 264 -11.48 -17.36 33.70
N ASN A 265 -11.80 -16.08 33.54
CA ASN A 265 -11.23 -14.98 34.33
C ASN A 265 -9.70 -15.02 34.41
N LEU A 266 -9.02 -15.35 33.31
CA LEU A 266 -7.55 -15.45 33.28
C LEU A 266 -6.91 -14.18 32.72
N ILE A 267 -5.76 -13.83 33.30
CA ILE A 267 -4.83 -12.87 32.71
C ILE A 267 -4.02 -13.57 31.62
N VAL A 268 -3.77 -12.86 30.52
CA VAL A 268 -2.91 -13.33 29.43
C VAL A 268 -1.73 -12.37 29.32
N LEU A 269 -0.52 -12.88 29.48
CA LEU A 269 0.72 -12.11 29.36
C LEU A 269 1.55 -12.67 28.20
N SER A 270 1.42 -12.05 27.04
CA SER A 270 2.19 -12.45 25.86
C SER A 270 3.60 -11.83 25.90
N TYR A 271 4.60 -12.64 25.60
CA TYR A 271 5.99 -12.18 25.54
C TYR A 271 6.47 -11.87 24.10
N GLY A 272 5.71 -12.27 23.07
CA GLY A 272 6.15 -12.22 21.67
C GLY A 272 5.09 -11.72 20.67
N SER A 273 3.92 -11.28 21.13
CA SER A 273 2.85 -10.84 20.22
C SER A 273 2.89 -9.36 19.90
N SER A 274 3.07 -9.04 18.62
CA SER A 274 3.17 -7.67 18.10
C SER A 274 1.89 -7.15 17.44
N SER A 275 0.82 -7.96 17.34
CA SER A 275 -0.42 -7.58 16.63
C SER A 275 -1.05 -6.30 17.19
N PRO A 276 -1.28 -5.26 16.37
CA PRO A 276 -1.98 -4.05 16.82
C PRO A 276 -3.40 -4.31 17.33
N ALA A 277 -4.11 -5.28 16.74
CA ALA A 277 -5.49 -5.62 17.10
C ALA A 277 -5.66 -5.99 18.59
N LEU A 278 -4.61 -6.54 19.21
CA LEU A 278 -4.59 -6.91 20.64
C LEU A 278 -4.62 -5.72 21.60
N SER A 279 -4.45 -4.50 21.09
CA SER A 279 -4.53 -3.26 21.88
C SER A 279 -5.98 -2.87 22.20
N ASN A 280 -6.98 -3.53 21.56
CA ASN A 280 -8.39 -3.27 21.80
C ASN A 280 -8.86 -3.90 23.13
N ARG A 281 -8.95 -3.06 24.17
CA ARG A 281 -9.38 -3.45 25.52
C ARG A 281 -10.83 -3.93 25.62
N GLN A 282 -11.71 -3.57 24.68
CA GLN A 282 -13.09 -4.08 24.68
C GLN A 282 -13.14 -5.56 24.30
N ARG A 283 -12.28 -5.97 23.35
CA ARG A 283 -12.16 -7.36 22.92
C ARG A 283 -11.23 -8.18 23.83
N PHE A 284 -10.15 -7.57 24.30
CA PHE A 284 -9.11 -8.22 25.11
C PHE A 284 -8.90 -7.52 26.47
N PRO A 285 -9.87 -7.65 27.40
CA PRO A 285 -9.86 -6.89 28.66
C PRO A 285 -8.72 -7.28 29.61
N THR A 286 -8.28 -8.55 29.60
CA THR A 286 -7.28 -9.10 30.54
C THR A 286 -5.91 -9.36 29.89
N PHE A 287 -5.65 -8.77 28.73
CA PHE A 287 -4.40 -8.97 27.98
C PHE A 287 -3.31 -7.96 28.35
N PHE A 288 -2.08 -8.44 28.49
CA PHE A 288 -0.87 -7.64 28.60
C PHE A 288 0.22 -8.23 27.71
N ARG A 289 1.18 -7.41 27.31
CA ARG A 289 2.37 -7.88 26.59
C ARG A 289 3.60 -7.06 26.88
N THR A 290 4.72 -7.75 27.06
CA THR A 290 6.04 -7.10 27.11
C THR A 290 6.58 -6.79 25.73
N HIS A 291 6.12 -7.50 24.70
CA HIS A 291 6.41 -7.16 23.32
C HIS A 291 5.70 -5.87 22.92
N PRO A 292 6.40 -4.86 22.37
CA PRO A 292 5.77 -3.64 21.89
C PRO A 292 4.90 -3.88 20.64
N SER A 293 3.92 -3.00 20.43
CA SER A 293 3.01 -3.07 19.28
C SER A 293 3.74 -2.78 17.96
N ALA A 294 3.34 -3.44 16.87
CA ALA A 294 3.85 -3.12 15.53
C ALA A 294 3.55 -1.69 15.08
N THR A 295 2.55 -1.03 15.68
CA THR A 295 2.25 0.40 15.43
C THR A 295 3.39 1.34 15.83
N LEU A 296 4.30 0.92 16.71
CA LEU A 296 5.42 1.73 17.16
C LEU A 296 6.42 2.07 16.03
N HIS A 297 6.41 1.31 14.93
CA HIS A 297 7.20 1.62 13.73
C HIS A 297 6.64 2.82 12.95
N ASN A 298 5.33 3.08 13.04
CA ASN A 298 4.67 4.07 12.20
C ASN A 298 5.05 5.52 12.54
N PRO A 299 5.11 5.96 13.81
CA PRO A 299 5.67 7.26 14.16
C PRO A 299 7.07 7.48 13.59
N THR A 300 7.93 6.47 13.66
CA THR A 300 9.29 6.53 13.11
C THR A 300 9.30 6.69 11.59
N ARG A 301 8.47 5.93 10.87
CA ARG A 301 8.32 6.04 9.41
C ARG A 301 7.85 7.43 9.00
N VAL A 302 6.80 7.95 9.66
CA VAL A 302 6.28 9.31 9.42
C VAL A 302 7.36 10.36 9.65
N LYS A 303 8.09 10.27 10.77
CA LYS A 303 9.18 11.21 11.07
C LYS A 303 10.30 11.19 10.01
N LEU A 304 10.61 10.01 9.47
CA LEU A 304 11.57 9.86 8.37
C LEU A 304 11.06 10.46 7.06
N PHE A 305 9.77 10.27 6.75
CA PHE A 305 9.16 10.88 5.57
C PHE A 305 9.19 12.41 5.65
N GLU A 306 8.89 12.99 6.82
CA GLU A 306 8.99 14.43 7.06
C GLU A 306 10.42 14.95 6.92
N LYS A 307 11.40 14.23 7.48
CA LYS A 307 12.82 14.59 7.41
C LYS A 307 13.32 14.68 5.96
N TRP A 308 12.91 13.75 5.10
CA TRP A 308 13.32 13.72 3.69
C TRP A 308 12.35 14.44 2.74
N GLY A 309 11.28 15.04 3.27
CA GLY A 309 10.31 15.84 2.51
C GLY A 309 9.43 15.01 1.56
N TRP A 310 9.27 13.71 1.81
CA TRP A 310 8.42 12.84 1.00
C TRP A 310 6.95 12.99 1.38
N LYS A 311 6.10 13.23 0.38
CA LYS A 311 4.65 13.44 0.55
C LYS A 311 3.81 12.35 -0.11
N LYS A 312 4.39 11.56 -1.01
CA LYS A 312 3.72 10.46 -1.70
C LYS A 312 4.41 9.13 -1.41
N ILE A 313 3.67 8.19 -0.85
CA ILE A 313 4.17 6.84 -0.57
C ILE A 313 3.26 5.77 -1.17
N ALA A 314 3.82 4.60 -1.42
CA ALA A 314 3.09 3.40 -1.81
C ALA A 314 3.28 2.29 -0.77
N THR A 315 2.30 1.42 -0.66
CA THR A 315 2.29 0.33 0.34
C THR A 315 2.00 -1.01 -0.31
N ILE A 316 2.71 -2.04 0.12
CA ILE A 316 2.50 -3.43 -0.28
C ILE A 316 2.54 -4.33 0.95
N GLN A 317 1.47 -5.10 1.15
CA GLN A 317 1.35 -5.95 2.33
C GLN A 317 0.90 -7.38 2.02
N GLN A 318 1.35 -8.32 2.85
CA GLN A 318 0.73 -9.64 2.92
C GLN A 318 -0.58 -9.54 3.71
N THR A 319 -1.59 -10.31 3.30
CA THR A 319 -2.95 -10.28 3.87
C THR A 319 -3.02 -11.05 5.19
N THR A 320 -2.32 -10.53 6.20
CA THR A 320 -2.30 -11.02 7.58
C THR A 320 -2.84 -9.92 8.51
N GLU A 321 -3.56 -10.28 9.57
CA GLU A 321 -4.19 -9.32 10.52
C GLU A 321 -3.18 -8.31 11.10
N VAL A 322 -1.97 -8.79 11.42
CA VAL A 322 -0.88 -7.94 11.96
C VAL A 322 -0.52 -6.82 10.99
N PHE A 323 -0.33 -7.12 9.70
CA PHE A 323 0.08 -6.13 8.71
C PHE A 323 -1.06 -5.22 8.30
N THR A 324 -2.27 -5.77 8.18
CA THR A 324 -3.48 -5.01 7.84
C THR A 324 -3.72 -3.91 8.87
N SER A 325 -3.75 -4.26 10.16
CA SER A 325 -3.94 -3.29 11.24
C SER A 325 -2.74 -2.33 11.41
N THR A 326 -1.53 -2.75 11.06
CA THR A 326 -0.35 -1.86 11.05
C THR A 326 -0.47 -0.82 9.93
N LEU A 327 -0.99 -1.20 8.76
CA LEU A 327 -1.21 -0.27 7.65
C LEU A 327 -2.36 0.69 7.93
N ASP A 328 -3.42 0.24 8.59
CA ASP A 328 -4.55 1.11 8.97
C ASP A 328 -4.09 2.21 9.93
N ASP A 329 -3.28 1.89 10.96
CA ASP A 329 -2.67 2.91 11.86
C ASP A 329 -1.67 3.80 11.10
N LEU A 330 -0.92 3.27 10.13
CA LEU A 330 -0.03 4.09 9.31
C LEU A 330 -0.80 5.10 8.46
N GLU A 331 -1.92 4.69 7.86
CA GLU A 331 -2.80 5.55 7.04
C GLU A 331 -3.36 6.72 7.85
N GLU A 332 -3.80 6.47 9.08
CA GLU A 332 -4.27 7.52 9.98
C GLU A 332 -3.17 8.54 10.28
N ARG A 333 -1.97 8.07 10.63
CA ARG A 333 -0.84 8.94 11.00
C ARG A 333 -0.28 9.74 9.83
N VAL A 334 -0.14 9.14 8.65
CA VAL A 334 0.35 9.88 7.47
C VAL A 334 -0.64 10.96 7.05
N LYS A 335 -1.94 10.71 7.21
CA LYS A 335 -2.99 11.71 6.94
C LYS A 335 -2.88 12.91 7.87
N GLU A 336 -2.59 12.70 9.15
CA GLU A 336 -2.33 13.77 10.12
C GLU A 336 -1.08 14.58 9.77
N ALA A 337 -0.03 13.94 9.24
CA ALA A 337 1.21 14.58 8.80
C ALA A 337 1.14 15.22 7.39
N GLY A 338 -0.03 15.19 6.74
CA GLY A 338 -0.22 15.71 5.38
C GLY A 338 0.59 14.94 4.32
N ILE A 339 0.75 13.63 4.52
CA ILE A 339 1.39 12.68 3.60
C ILE A 339 0.29 11.75 3.05
N GLU A 340 0.32 11.46 1.76
CA GLU A 340 -0.72 10.68 1.08
C GLU A 340 -0.18 9.32 0.63
N ILE A 341 -0.97 8.27 0.88
CA ILE A 341 -0.74 6.94 0.30
C ILE A 341 -1.35 6.94 -1.11
N THR A 342 -0.52 7.08 -2.13
CA THR A 342 -0.99 7.16 -3.54
C THR A 342 -1.40 5.80 -4.08
N PHE A 343 -0.81 4.73 -3.57
CA PHE A 343 -1.07 3.38 -4.05
C PHE A 343 -0.96 2.34 -2.93
N ARG A 344 -1.93 1.43 -2.89
CA ARG A 344 -1.99 0.31 -1.94
C ARG A 344 -2.11 -0.99 -2.72
N GLN A 345 -1.30 -1.97 -2.37
CA GLN A 345 -1.41 -3.34 -2.87
C GLN A 345 -1.39 -4.33 -1.71
N SER A 346 -2.11 -5.43 -1.89
CA SER A 346 -2.10 -6.56 -0.98
C SER A 346 -2.00 -7.86 -1.75
N PHE A 347 -1.32 -8.85 -1.18
CA PHE A 347 -1.26 -10.20 -1.73
C PHE A 347 -1.44 -11.26 -0.65
N PHE A 348 -1.82 -12.46 -1.06
CA PHE A 348 -1.90 -13.61 -0.16
C PHE A 348 -0.64 -14.48 -0.29
N SER A 349 -0.33 -14.94 -1.50
CA SER A 349 0.80 -15.84 -1.77
C SER A 349 1.70 -15.42 -2.94
N ASP A 350 1.14 -14.82 -4.00
CA ASP A 350 1.88 -14.39 -5.19
C ASP A 350 2.01 -12.85 -5.26
N PRO A 351 3.23 -12.30 -5.17
CA PRO A 351 3.48 -10.86 -5.24
C PRO A 351 3.70 -10.30 -6.66
N ALA A 352 3.73 -11.12 -7.72
CA ALA A 352 4.15 -10.67 -9.06
C ALA A 352 3.26 -9.54 -9.63
N VAL A 353 1.93 -9.67 -9.54
CA VAL A 353 0.98 -8.65 -10.01
C VAL A 353 1.08 -7.34 -9.21
N PRO A 354 1.10 -7.36 -7.87
CA PRO A 354 1.38 -6.18 -7.05
C PRO A 354 2.64 -5.42 -7.45
N VAL A 355 3.76 -6.12 -7.67
CA VAL A 355 5.04 -5.50 -8.03
C VAL A 355 4.96 -4.84 -9.42
N LYS A 356 4.36 -5.51 -10.41
CA LYS A 356 4.10 -4.92 -11.73
C LYS A 356 3.25 -3.66 -11.65
N ASN A 357 2.23 -3.66 -10.80
CA ASN A 357 1.37 -2.50 -10.59
C ASN A 357 2.14 -1.33 -9.94
N LEU A 358 3.01 -1.60 -8.96
CA LEU A 358 3.88 -0.57 -8.36
C LEU A 358 4.79 0.08 -9.40
N LYS A 359 5.39 -0.73 -10.29
CA LYS A 359 6.20 -0.23 -11.40
C LYS A 359 5.40 0.63 -12.37
N ARG A 360 4.21 0.16 -12.75
CA ARG A 360 3.32 0.86 -13.69
C ARG A 360 2.86 2.22 -13.16
N GLN A 361 2.71 2.36 -11.85
CA GLN A 361 2.30 3.60 -11.17
C GLN A 361 3.47 4.53 -10.80
N ASP A 362 4.72 4.18 -11.16
CA ASP A 362 5.94 4.93 -10.79
C ASP A 362 6.05 5.21 -9.29
N ALA A 363 5.71 4.21 -8.46
CA ALA A 363 5.85 4.31 -7.01
C ALA A 363 7.33 4.29 -6.61
N ARG A 364 7.83 5.36 -5.97
CA ARG A 364 9.24 5.52 -5.59
C ARG A 364 9.55 5.16 -4.14
N ILE A 365 8.72 5.61 -3.20
CA ILE A 365 8.86 5.30 -1.76
C ILE A 365 7.87 4.20 -1.42
N ILE A 366 8.38 3.01 -1.09
CA ILE A 366 7.57 1.79 -0.96
C ILE A 366 7.72 1.25 0.47
N VAL A 367 6.59 1.03 1.15
CA VAL A 367 6.54 0.38 2.47
C VAL A 367 6.08 -1.07 2.29
N GLY A 368 6.97 -2.01 2.62
CA GLY A 368 6.73 -3.45 2.58
C GLY A 368 6.38 -4.03 3.94
N LEU A 369 5.23 -4.69 4.04
CA LEU A 369 4.73 -5.34 5.27
C LEU A 369 4.41 -6.82 5.00
N PHE A 370 5.40 -7.69 5.16
CA PHE A 370 5.27 -9.13 4.92
C PHE A 370 6.32 -9.91 5.73
N TYR A 371 6.17 -11.22 5.85
CA TYR A 371 7.18 -12.07 6.50
C TYR A 371 8.44 -12.26 5.63
N GLU A 372 9.51 -12.77 6.24
CA GLU A 372 10.81 -13.00 5.59
C GLU A 372 10.70 -13.93 4.37
N THR A 373 9.89 -14.98 4.47
CA THR A 373 9.61 -15.94 3.39
C THR A 373 8.98 -15.26 2.17
N GLU A 374 8.02 -14.38 2.39
CA GLU A 374 7.38 -13.59 1.35
C GLU A 374 8.28 -12.48 0.83
N ALA A 375 9.15 -11.92 1.67
CA ALA A 375 10.14 -10.92 1.26
C ALA A 375 11.05 -11.46 0.15
N ARG A 376 11.56 -12.69 0.28
CA ARG A 376 12.38 -13.32 -0.77
C ARG A 376 11.65 -13.41 -2.11
N LYS A 377 10.37 -13.80 -2.10
CA LYS A 377 9.53 -13.87 -3.30
C LYS A 377 9.30 -12.49 -3.92
N VAL A 378 8.95 -11.51 -3.09
CA VAL A 378 8.73 -10.12 -3.51
C VAL A 378 9.99 -9.55 -4.15
N PHE A 379 11.14 -9.66 -3.49
CA PHE A 379 12.39 -9.06 -3.98
C PHE A 379 12.94 -9.75 -5.23
N CYS A 380 12.68 -11.05 -5.41
CA CYS A 380 12.97 -11.72 -6.68
C CYS A 380 12.12 -11.14 -7.84
N GLU A 381 10.84 -10.84 -7.62
CA GLU A 381 10.01 -10.17 -8.63
C GLU A 381 10.41 -8.70 -8.83
N VAL A 382 10.80 -7.99 -7.77
CA VAL A 382 11.33 -6.61 -7.83
C VAL A 382 12.60 -6.54 -8.69
N TYR A 383 13.48 -7.54 -8.58
CA TYR A 383 14.66 -7.65 -9.42
C TYR A 383 14.29 -7.77 -10.91
N LYS A 384 13.37 -8.70 -11.22
CA LYS A 384 12.89 -8.95 -12.60
C LYS A 384 12.25 -7.72 -13.22
N GLU A 385 11.48 -6.95 -12.44
CA GLU A 385 10.80 -5.72 -12.88
C GLU A 385 11.69 -4.45 -12.79
N ARG A 386 12.95 -4.59 -12.34
CA ARG A 386 13.91 -3.49 -12.14
C ARG A 386 13.28 -2.33 -11.34
N LEU A 387 12.69 -2.68 -10.19
CA LEU A 387 12.05 -1.75 -9.23
C LEU A 387 12.96 -1.49 -8.01
N PHE A 388 14.24 -1.25 -8.27
CA PHE A 388 15.29 -0.98 -7.27
C PHE A 388 16.34 0.00 -7.83
N GLY A 389 17.32 0.39 -7.02
CA GLY A 389 18.42 1.28 -7.41
C GLY A 389 18.14 2.75 -7.06
N LYS A 390 18.71 3.69 -7.83
CA LYS A 390 18.76 5.12 -7.46
C LYS A 390 17.38 5.75 -7.20
N LYS A 391 16.33 5.33 -7.91
CA LYS A 391 15.00 5.98 -7.87
C LYS A 391 14.08 5.49 -6.76
N TYR A 392 14.35 4.32 -6.18
CA TYR A 392 13.40 3.59 -5.34
C TYR A 392 13.96 3.42 -3.93
N VAL A 393 13.10 3.59 -2.94
CA VAL A 393 13.43 3.34 -1.52
C VAL A 393 12.42 2.37 -0.95
N TRP A 394 12.94 1.33 -0.33
CA TRP A 394 12.13 0.32 0.36
C TRP A 394 12.24 0.51 1.88
N PHE A 395 11.09 0.52 2.54
CA PHE A 395 10.96 0.42 3.98
C PHE A 395 10.48 -0.97 4.36
N LEU A 396 11.30 -1.70 5.10
CA LEU A 396 10.99 -3.03 5.59
C LEU A 396 10.96 -3.05 7.13
N ILE A 397 10.60 -4.20 7.67
CA ILE A 397 10.61 -4.48 9.10
C ILE A 397 11.98 -5.07 9.45
N GLY A 398 12.61 -4.63 10.54
CA GLY A 398 13.99 -5.03 10.89
C GLY A 398 14.15 -6.34 11.65
N TRP A 399 13.07 -7.09 11.89
CA TRP A 399 13.10 -8.41 12.56
C TRP A 399 13.58 -9.60 11.70
N TYR A 400 13.99 -9.37 10.44
CA TYR A 400 14.50 -10.45 9.59
C TYR A 400 15.91 -10.85 10.03
N ALA A 401 16.31 -12.09 9.75
CA ALA A 401 17.70 -12.49 9.94
C ALA A 401 18.64 -11.62 9.08
N ASP A 402 19.80 -11.20 9.60
CA ASP A 402 20.74 -10.29 8.91
C ASP A 402 21.13 -10.75 7.49
N ASN A 403 21.10 -12.06 7.24
CA ASN A 403 21.46 -12.71 5.98
C ASN A 403 20.26 -13.33 5.24
N TRP A 404 19.02 -12.92 5.52
CA TRP A 404 17.79 -13.52 5.00
C TRP A 404 17.72 -13.68 3.47
N PHE A 405 18.38 -12.80 2.72
CA PHE A 405 18.44 -12.78 1.26
C PHE A 405 19.54 -13.67 0.65
N LYS A 406 20.42 -14.23 1.47
CA LYS A 406 21.50 -15.16 1.06
C LYS A 406 21.13 -16.64 1.26
N ILE A 407 20.01 -16.90 1.92
CA ILE A 407 19.54 -18.25 2.24
C ILE A 407 18.99 -18.91 0.97
N TYR A 408 19.33 -20.18 0.75
CA TYR A 408 18.77 -20.97 -0.35
C TYR A 408 17.26 -21.18 -0.15
N ASP A 409 16.47 -20.74 -1.11
CA ASP A 409 15.01 -20.91 -1.12
C ASP A 409 14.57 -21.53 -2.45
N PRO A 410 14.02 -22.77 -2.46
CA PRO A 410 13.63 -23.44 -3.69
C PRO A 410 12.38 -22.83 -4.35
N SER A 411 11.69 -21.89 -3.68
CA SER A 411 10.48 -21.25 -4.19
C SER A 411 10.75 -20.02 -5.05
N ILE A 412 11.99 -19.56 -5.15
CA ILE A 412 12.41 -18.40 -5.96
C ILE A 412 13.40 -18.84 -7.05
N ASN A 413 13.40 -18.10 -8.18
CA ASN A 413 14.28 -18.39 -9.32
C ASN A 413 15.49 -17.44 -9.40
N CYS A 414 15.62 -16.50 -8.47
CA CYS A 414 16.69 -15.51 -8.47
C CYS A 414 17.91 -16.02 -7.69
N THR A 415 19.10 -15.66 -8.15
CA THR A 415 20.36 -15.96 -7.48
C THR A 415 20.62 -15.01 -6.30
N VAL A 416 21.57 -15.37 -5.43
CA VAL A 416 21.95 -14.55 -4.27
C VAL A 416 22.53 -13.19 -4.69
N ASP A 417 23.29 -13.14 -5.78
CA ASP A 417 23.88 -11.89 -6.27
C ASP A 417 22.80 -10.94 -6.80
N GLU A 418 21.85 -11.46 -7.57
CA GLU A 418 20.68 -10.70 -8.06
C GLU A 418 19.82 -10.18 -6.89
N MET A 419 19.59 -11.03 -5.89
CA MET A 419 18.86 -10.65 -4.67
C MET A 419 19.59 -9.57 -3.89
N THR A 420 20.91 -9.70 -3.72
CA THR A 420 21.75 -8.72 -3.00
C THR A 420 21.69 -7.35 -3.66
N GLU A 421 21.69 -7.30 -4.99
CA GLU A 421 21.51 -6.06 -5.75
C GLU A 421 20.10 -5.45 -5.54
N ALA A 422 19.06 -6.29 -5.53
CA ALA A 422 17.67 -5.86 -5.40
C ALA A 422 17.33 -5.25 -4.04
N VAL A 423 17.94 -5.73 -2.96
CA VAL A 423 17.69 -5.27 -1.59
C VAL A 423 18.59 -4.10 -1.16
N GLU A 424 19.56 -3.69 -1.97
CA GLU A 424 20.57 -2.72 -1.55
C GLU A 424 19.96 -1.36 -1.17
N GLY A 425 20.41 -0.78 -0.05
CA GLY A 425 20.03 0.57 0.39
C GLY A 425 18.65 0.71 1.03
N HIS A 426 17.89 -0.38 1.20
CA HIS A 426 16.61 -0.35 1.91
C HIS A 426 16.76 0.04 3.39
N ILE A 427 15.73 0.67 3.94
CA ILE A 427 15.65 1.10 5.34
C ILE A 427 14.83 0.07 6.12
N THR A 428 15.33 -0.32 7.28
CA THR A 428 14.60 -1.13 8.24
C THR A 428 14.31 -0.32 9.50
N THR A 429 13.15 -0.57 10.08
CA THR A 429 12.80 -0.09 11.42
C THR A 429 12.51 -1.29 12.29
N GLU A 430 13.12 -1.34 13.47
CA GLU A 430 12.89 -2.35 14.49
C GLU A 430 12.75 -1.68 15.87
N ILE A 431 12.42 -2.47 16.88
CA ILE A 431 12.24 -1.95 18.23
C ILE A 431 13.38 -2.49 19.09
N VAL A 432 14.02 -1.62 19.87
CA VAL A 432 15.11 -2.01 20.75
C VAL A 432 14.55 -2.89 21.87
N MET A 433 14.88 -4.18 21.84
CA MET A 433 14.42 -5.17 22.83
C MET A 433 15.44 -5.43 23.95
N LEU A 434 16.64 -4.84 23.85
CA LEU A 434 17.72 -4.98 24.84
C LEU A 434 18.24 -3.59 25.20
N ASN A 435 18.34 -3.29 26.49
CA ASN A 435 18.83 -1.98 26.92
C ASN A 435 20.32 -1.83 26.53
N PRO A 436 20.72 -0.83 25.72
CA PRO A 436 22.11 -0.62 25.36
C PRO A 436 22.95 -0.06 26.50
N ALA A 437 22.33 0.53 27.52
CA ALA A 437 23.03 1.06 28.68
C ALA A 437 23.59 -0.07 29.57
N ASN A 438 24.80 0.12 30.09
CA ASN A 438 25.44 -0.82 31.00
C ASN A 438 24.98 -0.63 32.46
N THR A 439 23.67 -0.59 32.67
CA THR A 439 23.03 -0.43 33.98
C THR A 439 22.49 -1.77 34.48
N ARG A 440 22.60 -2.05 35.78
CA ARG A 440 22.01 -3.27 36.37
C ARG A 440 20.49 -3.14 36.47
N SER A 441 19.77 -4.17 36.04
CA SER A 441 18.31 -4.27 36.12
C SER A 441 17.84 -4.79 37.49
N ILE A 442 16.52 -5.00 37.66
CA ILE A 442 15.91 -5.55 38.88
C ILE A 442 16.45 -6.93 39.29
N SER A 443 16.92 -7.73 38.33
CA SER A 443 17.54 -9.03 38.57
C SER A 443 19.02 -8.92 38.99
N ASN A 444 19.51 -7.69 39.18
CA ASN A 444 20.90 -7.36 39.47
C ASN A 444 21.87 -7.85 38.37
N MET A 445 21.43 -7.91 37.12
CA MET A 445 22.24 -8.26 35.95
C MET A 445 22.24 -7.14 34.91
N THR A 446 23.32 -7.02 34.15
CA THR A 446 23.39 -6.15 32.97
C THR A 446 22.87 -6.88 31.72
N SER A 447 22.57 -6.13 30.65
CA SER A 447 22.17 -6.68 29.35
C SER A 447 23.20 -7.67 28.79
N GLN A 448 24.48 -7.35 28.89
CA GLN A 448 25.57 -8.20 28.40
C GLN A 448 25.71 -9.48 29.23
N GLU A 449 25.65 -9.39 30.56
CA GLU A 449 25.66 -10.55 31.45
C GLU A 449 24.47 -11.48 31.17
N PHE A 450 23.27 -10.93 30.91
CA PHE A 450 22.10 -11.72 30.51
C PHE A 450 22.33 -12.47 29.20
N VAL A 451 22.81 -11.78 28.16
CA VAL A 451 23.08 -12.38 26.83
C VAL A 451 24.11 -13.51 26.95
N GLU A 452 25.16 -13.32 27.73
CA GLU A 452 26.17 -14.34 27.97
C GLU A 452 25.59 -15.56 28.72
N LYS A 453 24.81 -15.32 29.79
CA LYS A 453 24.15 -16.37 30.58
C LYS A 453 23.15 -17.17 29.74
N LEU A 454 22.37 -16.50 28.89
CA LEU A 454 21.44 -17.14 27.97
C LEU A 454 22.19 -17.97 26.91
N THR A 455 23.23 -17.40 26.30
CA THR A 455 24.03 -18.09 25.28
C THR A 455 24.64 -19.39 25.81
N LYS A 456 25.13 -19.40 27.07
CA LYS A 456 25.63 -20.61 27.74
C LYS A 456 24.57 -21.70 27.94
N ARG A 457 23.28 -21.34 27.98
CA ARG A 457 22.16 -22.31 28.10
C ARG A 457 21.66 -22.82 26.76
N LEU A 458 21.96 -22.13 25.66
CA LEU A 458 21.55 -22.55 24.34
C LEU A 458 22.42 -23.69 23.82
N LYS A 459 21.80 -24.62 23.09
CA LYS A 459 22.49 -25.75 22.45
C LYS A 459 23.12 -25.38 21.10
N ARG A 460 22.74 -24.24 20.53
CA ARG A 460 23.16 -23.73 19.21
C ARG A 460 23.68 -22.30 19.36
N HIS A 461 24.39 -21.82 18.35
CA HIS A 461 24.82 -20.42 18.31
C HIS A 461 23.61 -19.47 18.28
N PRO A 462 23.71 -18.28 18.88
CA PRO A 462 22.63 -17.29 18.89
C PRO A 462 22.09 -16.93 17.51
N GLU A 463 22.97 -16.88 16.51
CA GLU A 463 22.67 -16.53 15.11
C GLU A 463 21.73 -17.55 14.43
N GLU A 464 21.76 -18.81 14.88
CA GLU A 464 20.91 -19.89 14.35
C GLU A 464 19.69 -20.18 15.24
N THR A 465 19.56 -19.47 16.37
CA THR A 465 18.52 -19.72 17.37
C THR A 465 17.36 -18.74 17.20
N GLY A 466 16.18 -19.26 16.86
CA GLY A 466 14.98 -18.44 16.71
C GLY A 466 14.55 -17.76 18.00
N GLY A 467 14.13 -16.48 17.91
CA GLY A 467 13.60 -15.72 19.04
C GLY A 467 14.65 -15.15 20.01
N PHE A 468 15.93 -15.12 19.63
CA PHE A 468 17.01 -14.67 20.51
C PHE A 468 16.88 -13.20 20.91
N GLN A 469 16.42 -12.34 19.98
CA GLN A 469 16.23 -10.91 20.23
C GLN A 469 15.07 -10.64 21.20
N GLU A 470 14.05 -11.50 21.20
CA GLU A 470 12.83 -11.39 22.01
C GLU A 470 12.97 -12.04 23.40
N ALA A 471 14.04 -12.80 23.64
CA ALA A 471 14.31 -13.46 24.91
C ALA A 471 14.29 -12.51 26.15
N PRO A 472 14.83 -11.28 26.10
CA PRO A 472 14.70 -10.31 27.19
C PRO A 472 13.23 -9.99 27.55
N LEU A 473 12.33 -9.99 26.56
CA LEU A 473 10.91 -9.69 26.77
C LEU A 473 10.20 -10.81 27.55
N ALA A 474 10.58 -12.06 27.28
CA ALA A 474 10.09 -13.23 28.00
C ALA A 474 10.63 -13.27 29.43
N TYR A 475 11.90 -12.91 29.61
CA TYR A 475 12.53 -12.78 30.93
C TYR A 475 11.81 -11.71 31.77
N ASP A 476 11.63 -10.50 31.22
CA ASP A 476 10.98 -9.39 31.92
C ASP A 476 9.48 -9.63 32.15
N ALA A 477 8.81 -10.46 31.32
CA ALA A 477 7.42 -10.85 31.55
C ALA A 477 7.24 -11.63 32.86
N ILE A 478 8.16 -12.55 33.18
CA ILE A 478 8.15 -13.29 34.45
C ILE A 478 8.42 -12.36 35.64
N TRP A 479 9.34 -11.41 35.49
CA TRP A 479 9.58 -10.40 36.52
C TRP A 479 8.37 -9.50 36.76
N ALA A 480 7.72 -9.03 35.70
CA ALA A 480 6.51 -8.23 35.79
C ALA A 480 5.39 -8.99 36.52
N LEU A 481 5.20 -10.27 36.17
CA LEU A 481 4.25 -11.16 36.84
C LEU A 481 4.57 -11.31 38.33
N ALA A 482 5.82 -11.63 38.67
CA ALA A 482 6.21 -11.86 40.06
C ALA A 482 6.07 -10.59 40.92
N LEU A 483 6.42 -9.42 40.38
CA LEU A 483 6.24 -8.13 41.06
C LEU A 483 4.75 -7.80 41.25
N ALA A 484 3.90 -8.10 40.27
CA ALA A 484 2.45 -7.92 40.40
C ALA A 484 1.83 -8.87 41.44
N LEU A 485 2.25 -10.13 41.47
CA LEU A 485 1.82 -11.10 42.49
C LEU A 485 2.32 -10.71 43.88
N ASN A 486 3.54 -10.19 44.00
CA ASN A 486 4.08 -9.66 45.26
C ASN A 486 3.22 -8.50 45.78
N LYS A 487 2.89 -7.51 44.92
CA LYS A 487 1.99 -6.41 45.30
C LYS A 487 0.60 -6.89 45.74
N THR A 488 0.12 -7.98 45.15
CA THR A 488 -1.20 -8.57 45.48
C THR A 488 -1.16 -9.30 46.83
N SER A 489 -0.05 -10.00 47.14
CA SER A 489 0.14 -10.77 48.37
C SER A 489 0.62 -9.92 49.57
N GLY A 490 1.42 -8.88 49.32
CA GLY A 490 2.10 -8.03 50.33
C GLY A 490 1.25 -6.89 50.91
N GLY A 491 0.00 -6.72 50.46
CA GLY A 491 -0.93 -5.71 50.98
C GLY A 491 -1.46 -6.07 52.37
N GLY A 492 -0.71 -5.76 53.43
CA GLY A 492 -1.06 -5.98 54.85
C GLY A 492 -2.29 -5.20 55.39
N GLY A 493 -3.32 -4.93 54.58
CA GLY A 493 -4.49 -4.16 54.97
C GLY A 493 -5.82 -4.73 54.45
N ARG A 494 -6.56 -5.41 55.32
CA ARG A 494 -8.01 -5.71 55.29
C ARG A 494 -8.62 -6.52 54.12
N SER A 495 -7.88 -6.89 53.08
CA SER A 495 -8.38 -7.64 51.91
C SER A 495 -7.42 -8.75 51.45
N GLY A 496 -6.73 -9.44 52.36
CA GLY A 496 -5.72 -10.45 52.04
C GLY A 496 -6.29 -11.68 51.32
N VAL A 497 -6.35 -11.63 49.99
CA VAL A 497 -6.72 -12.75 49.13
C VAL A 497 -5.52 -13.67 49.01
N ARG A 498 -5.72 -14.96 49.25
CA ARG A 498 -4.69 -15.98 49.08
C ARG A 498 -4.68 -16.48 47.64
N LEU A 499 -3.49 -16.64 47.04
CA LEU A 499 -3.37 -17.07 45.64
C LEU A 499 -3.86 -18.51 45.42
N GLU A 500 -3.85 -19.35 46.46
CA GLU A 500 -4.38 -20.72 46.43
C GLU A 500 -5.91 -20.79 46.31
N ASP A 501 -6.64 -19.73 46.68
CA ASP A 501 -8.10 -19.69 46.60
C ASP A 501 -8.58 -19.34 45.17
N PHE A 502 -7.65 -19.18 44.23
CA PHE A 502 -7.95 -18.90 42.83
C PHE A 502 -8.68 -20.06 42.16
N ASN A 503 -9.78 -19.71 41.52
CA ASN A 503 -10.53 -20.59 40.65
C ASN A 503 -11.01 -19.81 39.43
N TYR A 504 -11.27 -20.50 38.31
CA TYR A 504 -11.66 -19.87 37.05
C TYR A 504 -12.98 -19.09 37.08
N ASN A 505 -13.79 -19.24 38.13
CA ASN A 505 -15.07 -18.54 38.29
C ASN A 505 -14.92 -17.24 39.11
N ASN A 506 -13.79 -17.02 39.79
CA ASN A 506 -13.59 -15.88 40.68
C ASN A 506 -12.83 -14.74 40.00
N GLN A 507 -13.54 -13.67 39.67
CA GLN A 507 -12.97 -12.49 39.01
C GLN A 507 -12.19 -11.57 39.97
N THR A 508 -12.42 -11.66 41.28
CA THR A 508 -11.85 -10.71 42.26
C THR A 508 -10.32 -10.74 42.28
N ILE A 509 -9.75 -11.95 42.25
CA ILE A 509 -8.28 -12.15 42.25
C ILE A 509 -7.70 -11.62 40.94
N THR A 510 -8.35 -11.93 39.83
CA THR A 510 -7.98 -11.47 38.49
C THR A 510 -7.95 -9.95 38.41
N ASP A 511 -8.95 -9.25 38.95
CA ASP A 511 -8.99 -7.79 38.97
C ASP A 511 -7.88 -7.17 39.83
N GLN A 512 -7.51 -7.82 40.94
CA GLN A 512 -6.39 -7.36 41.77
C GLN A 512 -5.04 -7.52 41.03
N ILE A 513 -4.82 -8.69 40.43
CA ILE A 513 -3.63 -8.95 39.61
C ILE A 513 -3.58 -7.99 38.42
N TYR A 514 -4.72 -7.73 37.77
CA TYR A 514 -4.82 -6.79 36.66
C TYR A 514 -4.38 -5.37 37.08
N ARG A 515 -4.88 -4.85 38.20
CA ARG A 515 -4.47 -3.53 38.72
C ARG A 515 -2.99 -3.50 39.12
N ALA A 516 -2.48 -4.58 39.69
CA ALA A 516 -1.07 -4.70 40.06
C ALA A 516 -0.16 -4.73 38.83
N MET A 517 -0.56 -5.43 37.75
CA MET A 517 0.12 -5.45 36.46
C MET A 517 0.07 -4.07 35.79
N ASN A 518 -1.09 -3.42 35.75
CA ASN A 518 -1.27 -2.11 35.13
C ASN A 518 -0.43 -1.01 35.80
N SER A 519 -0.20 -1.13 37.11
CA SER A 519 0.66 -0.21 37.88
C SER A 519 2.11 -0.71 38.02
N SER A 520 2.52 -1.70 37.22
CA SER A 520 3.89 -2.21 37.20
C SER A 520 4.80 -1.26 36.42
N SER A 521 5.89 -0.85 37.05
CA SER A 521 6.96 -0.05 36.45
C SER A 521 8.27 -0.45 37.10
N PHE A 522 9.24 -0.90 36.31
CA PHE A 522 10.56 -1.32 36.77
C PHE A 522 11.59 -1.31 35.62
N GLU A 523 12.87 -1.32 35.96
CA GLU A 523 13.97 -1.50 35.01
C GLU A 523 14.28 -2.98 34.82
N GLY A 524 13.93 -3.51 33.65
CA GLY A 524 14.21 -4.88 33.23
C GLY A 524 15.48 -4.97 32.37
N VAL A 525 15.75 -6.16 31.83
CA VAL A 525 16.87 -6.40 30.89
C VAL A 525 16.62 -5.69 29.57
N SER A 526 15.35 -5.64 29.16
CA SER A 526 14.93 -4.95 27.95
C SER A 526 14.80 -3.42 28.12
N GLY A 527 15.11 -2.88 29.30
CA GLY A 527 15.00 -1.46 29.66
C GLY A 527 13.80 -1.17 30.55
N HIS A 528 13.32 0.07 30.57
CA HIS A 528 12.14 0.45 31.34
C HIS A 528 10.91 -0.32 30.86
N VAL A 529 10.26 -1.07 31.76
CA VAL A 529 9.04 -1.83 31.49
C VAL A 529 7.87 -1.09 32.10
N VAL A 530 7.00 -0.54 31.25
CA VAL A 530 5.74 0.10 31.61
C VAL A 530 4.67 -0.35 30.63
N PHE A 531 3.48 -0.68 31.14
CA PHE A 531 2.32 -1.02 30.32
C PHE A 531 1.47 0.23 30.12
N ASP A 532 1.15 0.55 28.87
CA ASP A 532 0.23 1.64 28.54
C ASP A 532 -1.22 1.25 28.84
N ALA A 533 -2.16 2.19 28.63
CA ALA A 533 -3.59 1.93 28.80
C ALA A 533 -4.10 0.78 27.90
N SER A 534 -3.43 0.51 26.77
CA SER A 534 -3.74 -0.61 25.86
C SER A 534 -3.15 -1.95 26.30
N GLY A 535 -2.25 -1.96 27.29
CA GLY A 535 -1.55 -3.14 27.79
C GLY A 535 -0.30 -3.49 27.01
N SER A 536 0.15 -2.59 26.15
CA SER A 536 1.37 -2.69 25.34
C SER A 536 2.52 -1.95 26.02
N ARG A 537 3.74 -2.39 25.73
CA ARG A 537 4.95 -1.74 26.23
C ARG A 537 5.41 -0.60 25.31
N MET A 538 5.94 0.48 25.90
CA MET A 538 6.65 1.55 25.18
C MET A 538 8.16 1.27 25.07
N ALA A 539 8.77 1.58 23.92
CA ALA A 539 10.20 1.35 23.67
C ALA A 539 10.76 2.33 22.61
N TRP A 540 12.09 2.37 22.48
CA TRP A 540 12.78 3.11 21.42
C TRP A 540 12.79 2.31 20.10
N THR A 541 12.65 3.00 18.98
CA THR A 541 12.81 2.41 17.65
C THR A 541 14.25 2.56 17.18
N LEU A 542 14.85 1.50 16.65
CA LEU A 542 16.12 1.51 15.94
C LEU A 542 15.88 1.58 14.43
N ILE A 543 16.72 2.35 13.75
CA ILE A 543 16.67 2.54 12.30
C ILE A 543 18.00 2.05 11.73
N GLU A 544 17.93 1.18 10.73
CA GLU A 544 19.10 0.65 10.04
C GLU A 544 18.95 0.76 8.52
N GLN A 545 20.08 0.65 7.83
CA GLN A 545 20.15 0.59 6.38
C GLN A 545 21.07 -0.54 5.95
N LEU A 546 20.66 -1.29 4.92
CA LEU A 546 21.54 -2.27 4.28
C LEU A 546 22.58 -1.56 3.40
N GLN A 547 23.87 -1.73 3.71
CA GLN A 547 24.98 -1.13 2.98
C GLN A 547 26.04 -2.19 2.64
N GLY A 548 26.18 -2.52 1.35
CA GLY A 548 27.12 -3.54 0.89
C GLY A 548 26.83 -4.93 1.47
N GLY A 549 25.54 -5.28 1.60
CA GLY A 549 25.11 -6.57 2.17
C GLY A 549 25.31 -6.73 3.68
N SER A 550 25.50 -5.63 4.43
CA SER A 550 25.57 -5.61 5.91
C SER A 550 24.69 -4.48 6.45
N TYR A 551 23.90 -4.75 7.48
CA TYR A 551 23.09 -3.73 8.14
C TYR A 551 23.97 -2.77 8.95
N LYS A 552 23.66 -1.48 8.84
CA LYS A 552 24.31 -0.40 9.59
C LYS A 552 23.24 0.43 10.30
N LYS A 553 23.42 0.62 11.60
CA LYS A 553 22.58 1.48 12.44
C LYS A 553 22.76 2.94 12.04
N ILE A 554 21.67 3.61 11.68
CA ILE A 554 21.67 5.01 11.24
C ILE A 554 21.05 5.97 12.26
N GLY A 555 20.22 5.48 13.18
CA GLY A 555 19.68 6.30 14.25
C GLY A 555 18.69 5.59 15.16
N TYR A 556 18.22 6.31 16.18
CA TYR A 556 17.19 5.89 17.13
C TYR A 556 16.09 6.94 17.21
N TYR A 557 14.86 6.51 17.45
CA TYR A 557 13.72 7.40 17.63
C TYR A 557 12.93 7.05 18.89
N ASP A 558 12.65 8.06 19.71
CA ASP A 558 11.76 7.99 20.85
C ASP A 558 10.45 8.75 20.54
N SER A 559 9.38 7.99 20.30
CA SER A 559 8.05 8.53 20.00
C SER A 559 7.42 9.32 21.16
N THR A 560 7.87 9.12 22.40
CA THR A 560 7.29 9.80 23.56
C THR A 560 7.80 11.22 23.73
N LYS A 561 9.06 11.46 23.34
CA LYS A 561 9.75 12.76 23.43
C LYS A 561 9.88 13.46 22.08
N ASP A 562 9.49 12.79 21.00
CA ASP A 562 9.76 13.18 19.62
C ASP A 562 11.25 13.48 19.37
N ASP A 563 12.13 12.64 19.92
CA ASP A 563 13.58 12.78 19.84
C ASP A 563 14.17 11.80 18.82
N LEU A 564 14.82 12.32 17.78
CA LEU A 564 15.49 11.56 16.72
C LEU A 564 17.01 11.72 16.84
N SER A 565 17.66 10.70 17.41
CA SER A 565 19.11 10.62 17.48
C SER A 565 19.66 10.06 16.16
N TRP A 566 20.44 10.86 15.42
CA TRP A 566 20.92 10.51 14.08
C TRP A 566 22.44 10.41 13.98
N SER A 567 22.93 9.26 13.50
CA SER A 567 24.37 8.96 13.40
C SER A 567 25.02 9.46 12.10
N LYS A 568 24.24 9.94 11.12
CA LYS A 568 24.72 10.40 9.78
C LYS A 568 25.58 9.35 9.04
N THR A 569 25.26 8.09 9.23
CA THR A 569 25.93 6.94 8.58
C THR A 569 25.17 6.45 7.34
N ASP A 570 24.05 7.09 6.99
CA ASP A 570 23.24 6.75 5.82
C ASP A 570 23.96 7.07 4.51
N LYS A 571 23.92 6.12 3.56
CA LYS A 571 24.56 6.24 2.25
C LYS A 571 23.52 6.11 1.15
N TRP A 572 23.52 7.07 0.24
CA TRP A 572 22.60 7.13 -0.90
C TRP A 572 23.36 7.17 -2.22
N ILE A 573 22.79 6.56 -3.25
CA ILE A 573 23.34 6.61 -4.61
C ILE A 573 23.23 8.06 -5.12
N GLY A 574 24.37 8.74 -5.29
CA GLY A 574 24.42 10.17 -5.64
C GLY A 574 24.41 11.13 -4.44
N GLY A 575 24.58 10.63 -3.21
CA GLY A 575 24.79 11.45 -2.01
C GLY A 575 23.55 12.11 -1.42
N SER A 576 22.38 11.93 -2.03
CA SER A 576 21.10 12.44 -1.53
C SER A 576 19.99 11.39 -1.71
N PRO A 577 18.97 11.38 -0.82
CA PRO A 577 17.82 10.48 -0.98
C PRO A 577 17.01 10.85 -2.24
N PRO A 578 16.41 9.87 -2.93
CA PRO A 578 15.62 10.14 -4.13
C PRO A 578 14.34 10.92 -3.81
N ALA A 579 13.82 11.63 -4.83
CA ALA A 579 12.53 12.29 -4.75
C ALA A 579 11.37 11.28 -4.77
N ASP A 580 10.23 11.64 -4.16
CA ASP A 580 9.04 10.80 -4.04
C ASP A 580 8.24 10.66 -5.36
N GLN A 581 8.44 11.57 -6.31
CA GLN A 581 7.85 11.52 -7.65
C GLN A 581 8.79 12.10 -8.71
N THR A 582 8.54 11.75 -9.97
CA THR A 582 9.22 12.37 -11.11
C THR A 582 8.86 13.86 -11.17
N LEU A 583 9.86 14.75 -11.08
CA LEU A 583 9.65 16.20 -11.14
C LEU A 583 9.35 16.62 -12.57
N VAL A 584 8.19 17.26 -12.82
CA VAL A 584 7.83 17.76 -14.14
C VAL A 584 8.35 19.18 -14.31
N ILE A 585 9.46 19.36 -15.03
CA ILE A 585 10.03 20.68 -15.33
C ILE A 585 9.44 21.19 -16.64
N LYS A 586 8.82 22.37 -16.58
CA LYS A 586 8.29 23.07 -17.76
C LYS A 586 9.43 23.83 -18.43
N THR A 587 9.75 23.48 -19.67
CA THR A 587 10.80 24.14 -20.46
C THR A 587 10.20 24.77 -21.70
N PHE A 588 10.70 25.94 -22.08
CA PHE A 588 10.31 26.58 -23.33
C PHE A 588 11.23 26.13 -24.46
N ARG A 589 10.65 25.89 -25.64
CA ARG A 589 11.40 25.75 -26.88
C ARG A 589 11.59 27.13 -27.49
N PHE A 590 12.82 27.40 -27.91
CA PHE A 590 13.25 28.66 -28.50
C PHE A 590 13.81 28.43 -29.90
N LEU A 591 13.82 29.49 -30.69
CA LEU A 591 14.42 29.51 -32.01
C LEU A 591 15.94 29.29 -31.91
N SER A 592 16.49 28.53 -32.85
CA SER A 592 17.94 28.36 -32.95
C SER A 592 18.62 29.71 -33.16
N GLN A 593 19.44 30.12 -32.18
CA GLN A 593 20.13 31.41 -32.20
C GLN A 593 21.05 31.56 -33.41
N LYS A 594 21.64 30.46 -33.88
CA LYS A 594 22.45 30.46 -35.10
C LYS A 594 21.63 30.82 -36.33
N LEU A 595 20.42 30.28 -36.45
CA LEU A 595 19.50 30.58 -37.55
C LEU A 595 19.03 32.04 -37.47
N PHE A 596 18.60 32.48 -36.27
CA PHE A 596 18.12 33.84 -36.06
C PHE A 596 19.17 34.90 -36.43
N ILE A 597 20.40 34.74 -35.95
CA ILE A 597 21.51 35.67 -36.23
C ILE A 597 21.83 35.67 -37.73
N SER A 598 21.90 34.49 -38.36
CA SER A 598 22.22 34.37 -39.79
C SER A 598 21.22 35.13 -40.67
N VAL A 599 19.92 34.96 -40.42
CA VAL A 599 18.90 35.63 -41.23
C VAL A 599 18.78 37.11 -40.88
N SER A 600 19.04 37.50 -39.63
CA SER A 600 19.10 38.91 -39.21
C SER A 600 20.21 39.68 -39.92
N VAL A 601 21.38 39.07 -40.13
CA VAL A 601 22.49 39.65 -40.91
C VAL A 601 22.08 39.81 -42.38
N LEU A 602 21.47 38.78 -42.99
CA LEU A 602 20.97 38.86 -44.37
C LEU A 602 19.91 39.96 -44.55
N SER A 603 19.01 40.12 -43.58
CA SER A 603 18.00 41.17 -43.60
C SER A 603 18.64 42.56 -43.48
N SER A 604 19.61 42.73 -42.57
CA SER A 604 20.33 43.99 -42.37
C SER A 604 21.07 44.44 -43.64
N LEU A 605 21.76 43.52 -44.32
CA LEU A 605 22.40 43.77 -45.61
C LEU A 605 21.38 44.19 -46.69
N GLY A 606 20.18 43.61 -46.66
CA GLY A 606 19.10 43.94 -47.58
C GLY A 606 18.53 45.34 -47.36
N ILE A 607 18.38 45.76 -46.11
CA ILE A 607 17.95 47.12 -45.77
C ILE A 607 18.99 48.14 -46.24
N VAL A 608 20.28 47.87 -46.02
CA VAL A 608 21.37 48.73 -46.51
C VAL A 608 21.33 48.83 -48.04
N LEU A 609 21.17 47.70 -48.75
CA LEU A 609 21.02 47.69 -50.20
C LEU A 609 19.82 48.52 -50.66
N ALA A 610 18.66 48.40 -49.99
CA ALA A 610 17.47 49.16 -50.32
C ALA A 610 17.68 50.68 -50.16
N VAL A 611 18.37 51.10 -49.10
CA VAL A 611 18.73 52.51 -48.85
C VAL A 611 19.73 53.02 -49.91
N VAL A 612 20.70 52.21 -50.33
CA VAL A 612 21.63 52.56 -51.41
C VAL A 612 20.88 52.73 -52.74
N CYS A 613 19.99 51.80 -53.09
CA CYS A 613 19.14 51.89 -54.29
C CYS A 613 18.23 53.13 -54.26
N LEU A 614 17.64 53.44 -53.09
CA LEU A 614 16.81 54.61 -52.89
C LEU A 614 17.62 55.91 -53.08
N SER A 615 18.78 56.01 -52.44
CA SER A 615 19.68 57.16 -52.54
C SER A 615 20.15 57.39 -53.97
N PHE A 616 20.52 56.31 -54.67
CA PHE A 616 20.89 56.35 -56.09
C PHE A 616 19.75 56.86 -56.98
N ASN A 617 18.51 56.44 -56.71
CA ASN A 617 17.35 56.83 -57.50
C ASN A 617 16.93 58.30 -57.27
N ILE A 618 17.10 58.80 -56.04
CA ILE A 618 16.83 60.20 -55.70
C ILE A 618 17.91 61.12 -56.29
N TYR A 619 19.19 60.76 -56.12
CA TYR A 619 20.33 61.55 -56.62
C TYR A 619 20.27 61.71 -58.14
N ASN A 620 19.99 60.63 -58.87
CA ASN A 620 19.92 60.66 -60.33
C ASN A 620 18.51 60.95 -60.88
N SER A 621 17.64 61.59 -60.08
CA SER A 621 16.25 61.88 -60.46
C SER A 621 16.11 62.84 -61.65
N HIS A 622 17.18 63.57 -62.01
CA HIS A 622 17.22 64.44 -63.18
C HIS A 622 17.52 63.72 -64.50
N VAL A 623 18.02 62.47 -64.45
CA VAL A 623 18.37 61.71 -65.66
C VAL A 623 17.11 61.21 -66.37
N ARG A 624 16.98 61.50 -67.68
CA ARG A 624 15.78 61.21 -68.48
C ARG A 624 15.33 59.74 -68.42
N TYR A 625 16.27 58.80 -68.41
CA TYR A 625 15.97 57.37 -68.25
C TYR A 625 15.27 57.06 -66.92
N ILE A 626 15.70 57.70 -65.83
CA ILE A 626 15.15 57.50 -64.48
C ILE A 626 13.80 58.22 -64.35
N GLN A 627 13.65 59.42 -64.91
CA GLN A 627 12.36 60.13 -64.95
C GLN A 627 11.28 59.31 -65.68
N ASN A 628 11.64 58.69 -66.81
CA ASN A 628 10.76 57.81 -67.57
C ASN A 628 10.45 56.48 -66.84
N SER A 629 11.08 56.19 -65.70
CA SER A 629 10.78 55.01 -64.88
C SER A 629 9.79 55.31 -63.73
N GLN A 630 9.23 56.52 -63.66
CA GLN A 630 8.41 56.98 -62.51
C GLN A 630 9.14 56.77 -61.16
N PRO A 631 10.18 57.57 -60.87
CA PRO A 631 11.14 57.30 -59.80
C PRO A 631 10.49 57.24 -58.41
N ASN A 632 9.44 58.02 -58.18
CA ASN A 632 8.76 58.08 -56.90
C ASN A 632 8.01 56.79 -56.54
N LEU A 633 7.44 56.04 -57.50
CA LEU A 633 6.83 54.74 -57.20
C LEU A 633 7.90 53.69 -56.89
N ASN A 634 9.03 53.74 -57.60
CA ASN A 634 10.18 52.88 -57.31
C ASN A 634 10.78 53.19 -55.93
N ASN A 635 10.77 54.46 -55.49
CA ASN A 635 11.13 54.84 -54.12
C ASN A 635 10.18 54.21 -53.10
N LEU A 636 8.86 54.25 -53.33
CA LEU A 636 7.88 53.59 -52.46
C LEU A 636 8.10 52.06 -52.42
N THR A 637 8.46 51.43 -53.55
CA THR A 637 8.83 50.02 -53.57
C THR A 637 10.04 49.73 -52.68
N ALA A 638 11.10 50.53 -52.80
CA ALA A 638 12.31 50.35 -51.97
C ALA A 638 12.01 50.53 -50.48
N VAL A 639 11.18 51.51 -50.10
CA VAL A 639 10.72 51.69 -48.71
C VAL A 639 9.90 50.49 -48.24
N GLY A 640 8.98 49.98 -49.07
CA GLY A 640 8.19 48.78 -48.78
C GLY A 640 9.05 47.54 -48.54
N CYS A 641 10.02 47.28 -49.41
CA CYS A 641 11.00 46.20 -49.23
C CYS A 641 11.82 46.37 -47.95
N SER A 642 12.22 47.60 -47.60
CA SER A 642 12.98 47.88 -46.37
C SER A 642 12.15 47.55 -45.12
N LEU A 643 10.87 47.92 -45.10
CA LEU A 643 9.95 47.63 -43.99
C LEU A 643 9.66 46.12 -43.87
N ALA A 644 9.48 45.44 -45.00
CA ALA A 644 9.28 43.99 -45.01
C ALA A 644 10.51 43.24 -44.48
N LEU A 645 11.73 43.64 -44.88
CA LEU A 645 12.98 43.10 -44.34
C LEU A 645 13.09 43.35 -42.82
N ALA A 646 12.74 44.55 -42.35
CA ALA A 646 12.72 44.86 -40.92
C ALA A 646 11.73 43.98 -40.11
N ALA A 647 10.69 43.42 -40.73
CA ALA A 647 9.76 42.51 -40.07
C ALA A 647 10.40 41.17 -39.63
N VAL A 648 11.56 40.81 -40.18
CA VAL A 648 12.30 39.58 -39.83
C VAL A 648 12.77 39.60 -38.37
N PHE A 649 13.17 40.75 -37.81
CA PHE A 649 13.64 40.81 -36.42
C PHE A 649 12.51 40.51 -35.44
N PRO A 650 11.33 41.19 -35.48
CA PRO A 650 10.20 40.82 -34.63
C PRO A 650 9.75 39.38 -34.80
N LEU A 651 9.81 38.81 -36.02
CA LEU A 651 9.43 37.42 -36.29
C LEU A 651 10.27 36.40 -35.53
N GLY A 652 11.58 36.66 -35.35
CA GLY A 652 12.49 35.76 -34.65
C GLY A 652 12.70 36.05 -33.17
N LEU A 653 12.17 37.18 -32.67
CA LEU A 653 12.22 37.51 -31.25
C LEU A 653 11.19 36.70 -30.45
N ASP A 654 11.67 35.74 -29.68
CA ASP A 654 10.90 34.91 -28.74
C ASP A 654 11.26 35.24 -27.28
N GLY A 655 10.76 34.43 -26.35
CA GLY A 655 10.94 34.58 -24.91
C GLY A 655 12.37 34.36 -24.43
N TYR A 656 13.30 33.96 -25.31
CA TYR A 656 14.72 33.95 -25.01
C TYR A 656 15.27 35.37 -24.84
N HIS A 657 14.82 36.30 -25.70
CA HIS A 657 15.27 37.69 -25.68
C HIS A 657 14.29 38.63 -24.98
N ILE A 658 13.00 38.28 -24.95
CA ILE A 658 11.93 39.22 -24.57
C ILE A 658 11.10 38.69 -23.41
N GLY A 659 10.90 39.55 -22.40
CA GLY A 659 10.06 39.25 -21.25
C GLY A 659 8.56 39.20 -21.60
N ARG A 660 7.78 38.54 -20.74
CA ARG A 660 6.33 38.32 -20.94
C ARG A 660 5.53 39.61 -21.16
N SER A 661 5.91 40.70 -20.52
CA SER A 661 5.24 42.00 -20.61
C SER A 661 5.41 42.69 -21.97
N GLN A 662 6.55 42.46 -22.63
CA GLN A 662 6.90 43.12 -23.90
C GLN A 662 6.45 42.29 -25.13
N PHE A 663 6.12 41.01 -24.93
CA PHE A 663 5.76 40.07 -26.00
C PHE A 663 4.59 40.52 -26.89
N PRO A 664 3.49 41.11 -26.38
CA PRO A 664 2.39 41.59 -27.23
C PRO A 664 2.81 42.69 -28.22
N PHE A 665 3.75 43.56 -27.83
CA PHE A 665 4.28 44.60 -28.74
C PHE A 665 5.04 43.99 -29.91
N VAL A 666 5.77 42.89 -29.68
CA VAL A 666 6.46 42.13 -30.73
C VAL A 666 5.46 41.51 -31.68
N CYS A 667 4.38 40.91 -31.15
CA CYS A 667 3.31 40.35 -31.97
C CYS A 667 2.68 41.42 -32.89
N GLN A 668 2.46 42.62 -32.37
CA GLN A 668 1.93 43.74 -33.16
C GLN A 668 2.97 44.22 -34.19
N ALA A 669 4.23 44.35 -33.81
CA ALA A 669 5.30 44.75 -34.71
C ALA A 669 5.43 43.80 -35.91
N ARG A 670 5.33 42.47 -35.68
CA ARG A 670 5.31 41.45 -36.74
C ARG A 670 4.21 41.74 -37.77
N LEU A 671 3.00 41.99 -37.29
CA LEU A 671 1.82 42.19 -38.14
C LEU A 671 1.92 43.49 -38.95
N TRP A 672 2.24 44.61 -38.29
CA TRP A 672 2.26 45.92 -38.96
C TRP A 672 3.42 46.08 -39.94
N LEU A 673 4.64 45.67 -39.58
CA LEU A 673 5.80 45.80 -40.46
C LEU A 673 5.63 44.96 -41.73
N LEU A 674 5.16 43.71 -41.58
CA LEU A 674 4.96 42.81 -42.72
C LEU A 674 3.79 43.28 -43.60
N GLY A 675 2.66 43.65 -42.99
CA GLY A 675 1.48 44.12 -43.72
C GLY A 675 1.73 45.41 -44.50
N LEU A 676 2.31 46.43 -43.85
CA LEU A 676 2.63 47.71 -44.49
C LEU A 676 3.74 47.58 -45.54
N GLY A 677 4.80 46.82 -45.23
CA GLY A 677 5.92 46.60 -46.15
C GLY A 677 5.48 45.93 -47.44
N PHE A 678 4.68 44.85 -47.34
CA PHE A 678 4.12 44.16 -48.49
C PHE A 678 3.19 45.08 -49.32
N SER A 679 2.29 45.81 -48.66
CA SER A 679 1.29 46.63 -49.35
C SER A 679 1.88 47.84 -50.05
N LEU A 680 2.88 48.48 -49.44
CA LEU A 680 3.59 49.58 -50.07
C LEU A 680 4.47 49.09 -51.23
N GLY A 681 5.19 47.98 -51.03
CA GLY A 681 6.07 47.38 -52.03
C GLY A 681 5.31 46.88 -53.25
N TYR A 682 4.28 46.06 -53.03
CA TYR A 682 3.47 45.47 -54.09
C TYR A 682 2.51 46.50 -54.71
N GLY A 683 1.86 47.34 -53.91
CA GLY A 683 0.87 48.31 -54.38
C GLY A 683 1.46 49.33 -55.37
N SER A 684 2.71 49.76 -55.16
CA SER A 684 3.40 50.65 -56.10
C SER A 684 3.72 49.95 -57.43
N MET A 685 4.19 48.70 -57.40
CA MET A 685 4.45 47.91 -58.61
C MET A 685 3.15 47.60 -59.37
N PHE A 686 2.10 47.20 -58.65
CA PHE A 686 0.79 46.88 -59.21
C PHE A 686 0.18 48.10 -59.91
N THR A 687 0.19 49.27 -59.27
CA THR A 687 -0.38 50.50 -59.83
C THR A 687 0.30 50.90 -61.14
N LYS A 688 1.61 50.66 -61.25
CA LYS A 688 2.39 50.92 -62.45
C LYS A 688 1.95 50.04 -63.62
N ILE A 689 1.78 48.74 -63.39
CA ILE A 689 1.28 47.79 -64.39
C ILE A 689 -0.19 48.07 -64.74
N TRP A 690 -1.04 48.34 -63.75
CA TRP A 690 -2.45 48.72 -63.96
C TRP A 690 -2.58 49.94 -64.88
N TRP A 691 -1.72 50.95 -64.67
CA TRP A 691 -1.71 52.13 -65.52
C TRP A 691 -1.28 51.80 -66.95
N VAL A 692 -0.20 51.03 -67.13
CA VAL A 692 0.25 50.59 -68.47
C VAL A 692 -0.87 49.82 -69.18
N HIS A 693 -1.55 48.93 -68.48
CA HIS A 693 -2.69 48.20 -69.04
C HIS A 693 -3.81 49.15 -69.47
N THR A 694 -4.31 49.99 -68.57
CA THR A 694 -5.47 50.88 -68.84
C THR A 694 -5.22 51.90 -69.95
N VAL A 695 -3.99 52.37 -70.11
CA VAL A 695 -3.63 53.36 -71.14
C VAL A 695 -3.44 52.73 -72.52
N PHE A 696 -2.88 51.52 -72.60
CA PHE A 696 -2.48 50.92 -73.89
C PHE A 696 -3.45 49.88 -74.45
N THR A 697 -4.35 49.31 -73.64
CA THR A 697 -5.29 48.27 -74.10
C THR A 697 -6.68 48.79 -74.49
N LYS A 698 -7.12 49.95 -73.99
CA LYS A 698 -8.43 50.54 -74.36
C LYS A 698 -8.36 51.20 -75.75
N LYS A 699 -8.99 50.55 -76.75
CA LYS A 699 -8.97 50.98 -78.16
C LYS A 699 -10.00 52.06 -78.56
N GLU A 700 -11.06 52.32 -77.79
CA GLU A 700 -12.10 53.28 -78.19
C GLU A 700 -12.47 54.31 -77.10
N GLU A 701 -12.77 55.53 -77.56
CA GLU A 701 -13.41 56.69 -76.88
C GLU A 701 -12.65 57.77 -76.09
N LYS A 702 -11.34 57.72 -75.86
CA LYS A 702 -10.64 58.89 -75.24
C LYS A 702 -9.32 59.26 -75.91
N LYS A 703 -9.39 59.93 -77.06
CA LYS A 703 -8.22 60.58 -77.70
C LYS A 703 -7.74 61.84 -76.94
N GLU A 704 -8.59 62.51 -76.15
CA GLU A 704 -8.20 63.72 -75.39
C GLU A 704 -7.48 63.44 -74.06
N TRP A 705 -7.74 62.32 -73.37
CA TRP A 705 -7.03 61.96 -72.13
C TRP A 705 -5.57 61.50 -72.34
N ARG A 706 -5.10 61.42 -73.60
CA ARG A 706 -3.76 60.89 -73.94
C ARG A 706 -2.62 61.89 -73.72
N LYS A 707 -2.88 63.15 -73.33
CA LYS A 707 -1.86 64.22 -73.38
C LYS A 707 -1.26 64.74 -72.05
N THR A 708 -1.78 64.44 -70.87
CA THR A 708 -1.09 64.84 -69.63
C THR A 708 -1.38 63.88 -68.48
N LEU A 709 -0.37 63.13 -68.06
CA LEU A 709 -0.41 62.29 -66.88
C LEU A 709 -0.26 63.20 -65.66
N GLU A 710 -1.27 63.26 -64.80
CA GLU A 710 -1.11 63.88 -63.50
C GLU A 710 -0.54 62.85 -62.52
N PRO A 711 0.66 63.07 -61.95
CA PRO A 711 1.31 62.11 -61.06
C PRO A 711 0.46 61.72 -59.84
N TRP A 712 -0.45 62.60 -59.41
CA TRP A 712 -1.31 62.39 -58.23
C TRP A 712 -2.25 61.17 -58.36
N LYS A 713 -2.66 60.78 -59.57
CA LYS A 713 -3.58 59.63 -59.77
C LYS A 713 -2.91 58.29 -59.43
N LEU A 714 -1.61 58.16 -59.68
CA LEU A 714 -0.84 56.97 -59.31
C LEU A 714 -0.68 56.90 -57.79
N TYR A 715 -0.36 58.01 -57.12
CA TYR A 715 -0.27 58.05 -55.66
C TYR A 715 -1.62 57.80 -54.99
N ALA A 716 -2.72 58.30 -55.55
CA ALA A 716 -4.06 58.04 -55.03
C ALA A 716 -4.41 56.54 -55.07
N THR A 717 -4.02 55.83 -56.12
CA THR A 717 -4.26 54.38 -56.25
C THR A 717 -3.43 53.59 -55.24
N VAL A 718 -2.15 53.92 -55.07
CA VAL A 718 -1.29 53.29 -54.05
C VAL A 718 -1.81 53.59 -52.65
N GLY A 719 -2.19 54.84 -52.37
CA GLY A 719 -2.75 55.27 -51.09
C GLY A 719 -4.06 54.56 -50.75
N LEU A 720 -4.92 54.31 -51.74
CA LEU A 720 -6.15 53.53 -51.58
C LEU A 720 -5.84 52.08 -51.16
N LEU A 721 -4.90 51.41 -51.84
CA LEU A 721 -4.52 50.03 -51.53
C LEU A 721 -3.91 49.92 -50.13
N VAL A 722 -3.00 50.83 -49.78
CA VAL A 722 -2.39 50.86 -48.43
C VAL A 722 -3.43 51.23 -47.37
N GLY A 723 -4.36 52.15 -47.67
CA GLY A 723 -5.44 52.55 -46.75
C GLY A 723 -6.42 51.41 -46.44
N MET A 724 -6.80 50.62 -47.45
CA MET A 724 -7.60 49.39 -47.23
C MET A 724 -6.88 48.40 -46.30
N ASP A 725 -5.58 48.24 -46.50
CA ASP A 725 -4.76 47.36 -45.67
C ASP A 725 -4.63 47.84 -44.22
N VAL A 726 -4.38 49.12 -44.00
CA VAL A 726 -4.35 49.71 -42.65
C VAL A 726 -5.70 49.52 -41.96
N LEU A 727 -6.81 49.75 -42.67
CA LEU A 727 -8.15 49.58 -42.13
C LEU A 727 -8.42 48.12 -41.72
N THR A 728 -8.10 47.16 -42.59
CA THR A 728 -8.30 45.74 -42.31
C THR A 728 -7.44 45.25 -41.13
N LEU A 729 -6.16 45.65 -41.05
CA LEU A 729 -5.29 45.31 -39.93
C LEU A 729 -5.72 45.97 -38.62
N ALA A 730 -6.16 47.23 -38.65
CA ALA A 730 -6.67 47.94 -37.48
C ALA A 730 -7.95 47.28 -36.95
N ILE A 731 -8.89 46.91 -37.82
CA ILE A 731 -10.10 46.17 -37.44
C ILE A 731 -9.72 44.85 -36.78
N TRP A 732 -8.82 44.08 -37.38
CA TRP A 732 -8.36 42.82 -36.80
C TRP A 732 -7.76 43.03 -35.41
N GLN A 733 -6.85 43.98 -35.24
CA GLN A 733 -6.18 44.20 -33.96
C GLN A 733 -7.10 44.76 -32.86
N ILE A 734 -8.09 45.58 -33.21
CA ILE A 734 -9.05 46.13 -32.23
C ILE A 734 -10.08 45.06 -31.83
N VAL A 735 -10.58 44.29 -32.79
CA VAL A 735 -11.64 43.29 -32.56
C VAL A 735 -11.09 42.01 -31.94
N ASP A 736 -9.92 41.54 -32.37
CA ASP A 736 -9.28 40.31 -31.91
C ASP A 736 -7.74 40.47 -31.81
N PRO A 737 -7.25 41.20 -30.79
CA PRO A 737 -5.83 41.49 -30.62
C PRO A 737 -5.00 40.21 -30.44
N LEU A 738 -3.82 40.20 -31.07
CA LEU A 738 -2.84 39.14 -30.87
C LEU A 738 -2.29 39.21 -29.45
N HIS A 739 -2.32 38.06 -28.77
CA HIS A 739 -1.79 37.88 -27.43
C HIS A 739 -0.92 36.62 -27.40
N ARG A 740 -0.17 36.49 -26.30
CA ARG A 740 0.68 35.32 -26.05
C ARG A 740 -0.19 34.10 -25.74
N THR A 741 0.01 33.03 -26.47
CA THR A 741 -0.57 31.70 -26.19
C THR A 741 0.54 30.69 -25.99
N ILE A 742 0.32 29.71 -25.11
CA ILE A 742 1.29 28.64 -24.83
C ILE A 742 0.69 27.33 -25.28
N GLU A 743 1.40 26.64 -26.18
CA GLU A 743 1.07 25.28 -26.61
C GLU A 743 1.94 24.30 -25.82
N THR A 744 1.33 23.29 -25.21
CA THR A 744 2.02 22.28 -24.42
C THR A 744 2.13 20.99 -25.20
N PHE A 745 3.35 20.45 -25.32
CA PHE A 745 3.60 19.19 -26.00
C PHE A 745 3.55 17.99 -25.03
N ALA A 746 3.64 16.79 -25.60
CA ALA A 746 3.82 15.57 -24.83
C ALA A 746 5.10 15.63 -23.99
N LYS A 747 5.07 14.98 -22.82
CA LYS A 747 6.22 14.89 -21.93
C LYS A 747 7.36 14.13 -22.62
N GLU A 748 8.58 14.63 -22.44
CA GLU A 748 9.80 14.04 -22.95
C GLU A 748 10.68 13.61 -21.80
N GLU A 749 11.32 12.45 -21.92
CA GLU A 749 12.32 12.02 -20.95
C GLU A 749 13.65 12.73 -21.22
N PRO A 750 14.26 13.35 -20.19
CA PRO A 750 15.58 13.96 -20.33
C PRO A 750 16.65 12.91 -20.62
N LYS A 751 17.70 13.33 -21.33
CA LYS A 751 18.84 12.46 -21.67
C LYS A 751 19.83 12.26 -20.53
N GLU A 752 19.82 13.12 -19.52
CA GLU A 752 20.88 13.21 -18.50
C GLU A 752 20.38 12.91 -17.08
N ASP A 753 19.17 13.34 -16.71
CA ASP A 753 18.69 13.26 -15.32
C ASP A 753 17.45 12.38 -15.17
N ILE A 754 17.61 11.24 -14.50
CA ILE A 754 16.61 10.16 -14.49
C ILE A 754 15.38 10.47 -13.61
N ASP A 755 15.43 11.55 -12.81
CA ASP A 755 14.40 11.94 -11.85
C ASP A 755 13.46 13.05 -12.34
N VAL A 756 13.74 13.60 -13.51
CA VAL A 756 12.99 14.70 -14.11
C VAL A 756 12.23 14.19 -15.34
N SER A 757 11.05 14.74 -15.59
CA SER A 757 10.39 14.67 -16.89
C SER A 757 10.24 16.09 -17.42
N ILE A 758 10.58 16.29 -18.68
CA ILE A 758 10.51 17.60 -19.31
C ILE A 758 9.13 17.73 -19.96
N LEU A 759 8.43 18.82 -19.67
CA LEU A 759 7.21 19.19 -20.36
C LEU A 759 7.52 20.38 -21.29
N PRO A 760 7.75 20.13 -22.60
CA PRO A 760 8.11 21.19 -23.52
C PRO A 760 6.89 22.07 -23.83
N GLN A 761 7.14 23.38 -23.88
CA GLN A 761 6.12 24.40 -24.14
C GLN A 761 6.60 25.32 -25.27
N LEU A 762 5.68 25.68 -26.15
CA LEU A 762 5.88 26.63 -27.24
C LEU A 762 5.10 27.90 -26.98
N GLU A 763 5.71 29.05 -27.21
CA GLU A 763 4.99 30.32 -27.19
C GLU A 763 4.70 30.83 -28.59
N HIS A 764 3.44 31.21 -28.82
CA HIS A 764 2.95 31.77 -30.07
C HIS A 764 2.28 33.11 -29.85
N CYS A 765 2.28 33.93 -30.89
CA CYS A 765 1.36 35.06 -31.01
C CYS A 765 0.10 34.54 -31.68
N SER A 766 -1.00 34.42 -30.94
CA SER A 766 -2.28 33.98 -31.48
C SER A 766 -3.42 34.93 -31.09
N SER A 767 -4.49 34.89 -31.87
CA SER A 767 -5.76 35.58 -31.60
C SER A 767 -6.86 34.53 -31.49
N LYS A 768 -8.03 34.86 -30.95
CA LYS A 768 -9.08 33.86 -30.71
C LYS A 768 -9.59 33.23 -32.01
N LYS A 769 -9.60 34.01 -33.11
CA LYS A 769 -10.03 33.59 -34.44
C LYS A 769 -8.92 33.78 -35.47
N MET A 770 -7.68 33.42 -35.10
CA MET A 770 -6.47 33.60 -35.93
C MET A 770 -6.63 33.07 -37.36
N ASN A 771 -7.05 31.82 -37.53
CA ASN A 771 -7.15 31.20 -38.86
C ASN A 771 -8.18 31.88 -39.76
N THR A 772 -9.27 32.41 -39.18
CA THR A 772 -10.30 33.14 -39.94
C THR A 772 -9.74 34.48 -40.45
N TRP A 773 -9.09 35.25 -39.59
CA TRP A 773 -8.49 36.53 -39.98
C TRP A 773 -7.35 36.36 -40.98
N LEU A 774 -6.44 35.42 -40.74
CA LEU A 774 -5.36 35.09 -41.69
C LEU A 774 -5.92 34.61 -43.03
N GLY A 775 -6.94 33.75 -43.02
CA GLY A 775 -7.57 33.25 -44.25
C GLY A 775 -8.19 34.37 -45.09
N ILE A 776 -8.93 35.31 -44.46
CA ILE A 776 -9.50 36.46 -45.15
C ILE A 776 -8.40 37.37 -45.72
N PHE A 777 -7.37 37.67 -44.91
CA PHE A 777 -6.27 38.55 -45.31
C PHE A 777 -5.44 37.95 -46.45
N TYR A 778 -5.02 36.69 -46.32
CA TYR A 778 -4.28 35.97 -47.37
C TYR A 778 -5.12 35.76 -48.63
N GLY A 779 -6.43 35.52 -48.51
CA GLY A 779 -7.34 35.42 -49.65
C GLY A 779 -7.41 36.73 -50.44
N TYR A 780 -7.61 37.86 -49.76
CA TYR A 780 -7.60 39.19 -50.38
C TYR A 780 -6.26 39.49 -51.07
N LYS A 781 -5.13 39.22 -50.40
CA LYS A 781 -3.80 39.40 -50.99
C LYS A 781 -3.53 38.47 -52.16
N GLY A 782 -3.94 37.21 -52.08
CA GLY A 782 -3.81 36.23 -53.15
C GLY A 782 -4.56 36.66 -54.41
N LEU A 783 -5.78 37.19 -54.27
CA LEU A 783 -6.54 37.71 -55.41
C LEU A 783 -5.83 38.91 -56.06
N LEU A 784 -5.28 39.83 -55.24
CA LEU A 784 -4.50 40.97 -55.72
C LEU A 784 -3.23 40.51 -56.47
N LEU A 785 -2.53 39.50 -55.94
CA LEU A 785 -1.35 38.90 -56.56
C LEU A 785 -1.67 38.29 -57.94
N LEU A 786 -2.74 37.50 -58.03
CA LEU A 786 -3.19 36.87 -59.28
C LEU A 786 -3.59 37.93 -60.32
N LEU A 787 -4.31 38.96 -59.91
CA LEU A 787 -4.66 40.09 -60.78
C LEU A 787 -3.42 40.80 -61.31
N GLY A 788 -2.42 41.05 -60.46
CA GLY A 788 -1.17 41.68 -60.91
C GLY A 788 -0.36 40.82 -61.88
N ILE A 789 -0.30 39.49 -61.69
CA ILE A 789 0.30 38.58 -62.68
C ILE A 789 -0.44 38.66 -64.01
N PHE A 790 -1.78 38.59 -63.98
CA PHE A 790 -2.61 38.67 -65.19
C PHE A 790 -2.34 39.95 -65.97
N LEU A 791 -2.34 41.10 -65.30
CA LEU A 791 -2.07 42.39 -65.94
C LEU A 791 -0.63 42.52 -66.45
N ALA A 792 0.35 41.96 -65.74
CA ALA A 792 1.74 41.92 -66.18
C ALA A 792 1.91 41.08 -67.45
N TYR A 793 1.16 39.97 -67.57
CA TYR A 793 1.15 39.13 -68.76
C TYR A 793 0.53 39.84 -69.97
N GLU A 794 -0.63 40.47 -69.80
CA GLU A 794 -1.33 41.23 -70.86
C GLU A 794 -0.49 42.40 -71.39
N THR A 795 0.31 43.04 -70.54
CA THR A 795 1.12 44.21 -70.90
C THR A 795 2.53 43.89 -71.41
N LYS A 796 2.92 42.60 -71.49
CA LYS A 796 4.31 42.20 -71.79
C LYS A 796 4.82 42.62 -73.17
N SER A 797 3.95 42.64 -74.18
CA SER A 797 4.29 42.92 -75.58
C SER A 797 4.22 44.40 -75.94
N VAL A 798 3.70 45.24 -75.04
CA VAL A 798 3.61 46.69 -75.26
C VAL A 798 5.01 47.30 -75.10
N SER A 799 5.37 48.26 -75.96
CA SER A 799 6.59 49.06 -75.82
C SER A 799 6.21 50.54 -75.66
N THR A 800 6.71 51.18 -74.60
CA THR A 800 6.35 52.56 -74.27
C THR A 800 7.58 53.32 -73.80
N GLU A 801 7.80 54.51 -74.34
CA GLU A 801 8.91 55.38 -73.92
C GLU A 801 8.61 56.13 -72.61
N LYS A 802 7.32 56.23 -72.24
CA LYS A 802 6.84 56.92 -71.02
C LYS A 802 7.03 56.11 -69.73
N ILE A 803 7.03 54.77 -69.80
CA ILE A 803 7.36 53.87 -68.70
C ILE A 803 8.30 52.79 -69.22
N ASN A 804 9.60 52.97 -69.06
CA ASN A 804 10.61 52.11 -69.68
C ASN A 804 10.85 50.79 -68.92
N ASP A 805 10.47 50.71 -67.64
CA ASP A 805 10.81 49.59 -66.74
C ASP A 805 9.65 48.64 -66.42
N HIS A 806 8.50 48.78 -67.10
CA HIS A 806 7.31 47.95 -66.84
C HIS A 806 7.56 46.44 -67.00
N ARG A 807 8.45 46.00 -67.90
CA ARG A 807 8.81 44.58 -68.05
C ARG A 807 9.56 44.03 -66.83
N ALA A 808 10.47 44.82 -66.26
CA ALA A 808 11.20 44.46 -65.05
C ALA A 808 10.25 44.39 -63.84
N VAL A 809 9.31 45.33 -63.75
CA VAL A 809 8.26 45.34 -62.72
C VAL A 809 7.36 44.10 -62.84
N GLY A 810 7.00 43.69 -64.06
CA GLY A 810 6.23 42.46 -64.29
C GLY A 810 6.96 41.19 -63.81
N MET A 811 8.27 41.09 -64.06
CA MET A 811 9.08 39.97 -63.55
C MET A 811 9.19 39.97 -62.02
N ALA A 812 9.35 41.14 -61.41
CA ALA A 812 9.37 41.28 -59.95
C ALA A 812 8.03 40.87 -59.32
N ILE A 813 6.90 41.32 -59.88
CA ILE A 813 5.54 40.93 -59.44
C ILE A 813 5.35 39.42 -59.52
N TYR A 814 5.77 38.77 -60.61
CA TYR A 814 5.67 37.33 -60.77
C TYR A 814 6.45 36.58 -59.68
N ASN A 815 7.71 36.97 -59.44
CA ASN A 815 8.53 36.34 -58.41
C ASN A 815 7.95 36.50 -57.00
N VAL A 816 7.54 37.73 -56.64
CA VAL A 816 6.92 38.02 -55.34
C VAL A 816 5.65 37.19 -55.16
N ALA A 817 4.80 37.12 -56.18
CA ALA A 817 3.54 36.41 -56.11
C ALA A 817 3.72 34.90 -55.91
N VAL A 818 4.62 34.26 -56.67
CA VAL A 818 4.90 32.83 -56.53
C VAL A 818 5.47 32.50 -55.14
N LEU A 819 6.46 33.27 -54.67
CA LEU A 819 7.05 33.05 -53.35
C LEU A 819 6.01 33.22 -52.23
N CYS A 820 5.15 34.23 -52.30
CA CYS A 820 4.13 34.47 -51.27
C CYS A 820 3.02 33.41 -51.29
N LEU A 821 2.54 33.01 -52.47
CA LEU A 821 1.47 32.01 -52.61
C LEU A 821 1.91 30.61 -52.14
N ILE A 822 3.20 30.28 -52.22
CA ILE A 822 3.75 29.02 -51.70
C ILE A 822 4.01 29.12 -50.19
N THR A 823 4.65 30.19 -49.72
CA THR A 823 5.14 30.25 -48.33
C THR A 823 4.07 30.57 -47.29
N ALA A 824 3.03 31.33 -47.65
CA ALA A 824 1.92 31.63 -46.75
C ALA A 824 1.20 30.36 -46.21
N PRO A 825 0.75 29.40 -47.05
CA PRO A 825 0.15 28.17 -46.54
C PRO A 825 1.15 27.25 -45.82
N VAL A 826 2.40 27.18 -46.28
CA VAL A 826 3.45 26.36 -45.64
C VAL A 826 3.69 26.79 -44.19
N THR A 827 3.77 28.10 -43.94
CA THR A 827 3.99 28.64 -42.59
C THR A 827 2.79 28.44 -41.65
N MET A 828 1.56 28.36 -42.17
CA MET A 828 0.38 28.00 -41.38
C MET A 828 0.42 26.54 -40.93
N ILE A 829 0.83 25.63 -41.82
CA ILE A 829 0.92 24.19 -41.54
C ILE A 829 2.04 23.89 -40.54
N LEU A 830 3.20 24.56 -40.69
CA LEU A 830 4.37 24.33 -39.86
C LEU A 830 4.39 25.14 -38.55
N SER A 831 3.25 25.67 -38.11
CA SER A 831 3.16 26.56 -36.93
C SER A 831 3.71 25.93 -35.64
N SER A 832 3.57 24.62 -35.46
CA SER A 832 4.13 23.88 -34.30
C SER A 832 5.65 23.64 -34.38
N GLN A 833 6.30 23.94 -35.51
CA GLN A 833 7.75 23.82 -35.71
C GLN A 833 8.38 25.21 -35.91
N GLN A 834 8.85 25.82 -34.81
CA GLN A 834 9.36 27.20 -34.80
C GLN A 834 10.49 27.45 -35.81
N ASP A 835 11.56 26.63 -35.80
CA ASP A 835 12.71 26.84 -36.68
C ASP A 835 12.33 26.77 -38.17
N ALA A 836 11.48 25.79 -38.53
CA ALA A 836 11.04 25.61 -39.91
C ALA A 836 10.13 26.76 -40.36
N ALA A 837 9.12 27.12 -39.57
CA ALA A 837 8.20 28.22 -39.89
C ALA A 837 8.94 29.56 -40.04
N PHE A 838 9.87 29.85 -39.12
CA PHE A 838 10.70 31.06 -39.19
C PHE A 838 11.60 31.06 -40.43
N ALA A 839 12.28 29.95 -40.75
CA ALA A 839 13.16 29.85 -41.91
C ALA A 839 12.39 30.11 -43.22
N PHE A 840 11.25 29.47 -43.43
CA PHE A 840 10.45 29.66 -44.64
C PHE A 840 9.92 31.09 -44.77
N ALA A 841 9.37 31.67 -43.70
CA ALA A 841 8.85 33.03 -43.71
C ALA A 841 9.95 34.06 -44.00
N SER A 842 11.06 33.97 -43.26
CA SER A 842 12.14 34.96 -43.33
C SER A 842 12.93 34.87 -44.65
N LEU A 843 13.23 33.68 -45.15
CA LEU A 843 13.89 33.51 -46.45
C LEU A 843 13.01 33.98 -47.60
N ALA A 844 11.69 33.75 -47.55
CA ALA A 844 10.77 34.25 -48.57
C ALA A 844 10.76 35.78 -48.63
N ILE A 845 10.73 36.45 -47.46
CA ILE A 845 10.80 37.92 -47.36
C ILE A 845 12.14 38.43 -47.93
N VAL A 846 13.25 37.81 -47.54
CA VAL A 846 14.60 38.23 -47.95
C VAL A 846 14.79 38.05 -49.45
N PHE A 847 14.50 36.88 -50.01
CA PHE A 847 14.65 36.63 -51.45
C PHE A 847 13.71 37.47 -52.30
N SER A 848 12.45 37.64 -51.87
CA SER A 848 11.48 38.47 -52.57
C SER A 848 11.93 39.93 -52.64
N SER A 849 12.45 40.46 -51.53
CA SER A 849 12.97 41.83 -51.44
C SER A 849 14.24 42.01 -52.27
N TYR A 850 15.22 41.09 -52.17
CA TYR A 850 16.46 41.17 -52.94
C TYR A 850 16.23 41.12 -54.44
N ILE A 851 15.45 40.14 -54.91
CA ILE A 851 15.16 40.00 -56.34
C ILE A 851 14.43 41.25 -56.85
N THR A 852 13.46 41.78 -56.10
CA THR A 852 12.73 42.99 -56.48
C THR A 852 13.66 44.20 -56.60
N LEU A 853 14.54 44.42 -55.62
CA LEU A 853 15.49 45.54 -55.64
C LEU A 853 16.49 45.40 -56.79
N VAL A 854 17.07 44.21 -56.98
CA VAL A 854 18.04 43.96 -58.05
C VAL A 854 17.40 44.15 -59.42
N VAL A 855 16.24 43.54 -59.67
CA VAL A 855 15.55 43.59 -60.96
C VAL A 855 15.08 45.01 -61.32
N LEU A 856 14.70 45.84 -60.34
CA LEU A 856 14.23 47.20 -60.61
C LEU A 856 15.36 48.23 -60.72
N PHE A 857 16.46 48.07 -59.97
CA PHE A 857 17.50 49.10 -59.87
C PHE A 857 18.80 48.78 -60.63
N VAL A 858 19.12 47.50 -60.92
CA VAL A 858 20.37 47.12 -61.62
C VAL A 858 20.30 47.23 -63.14
N PRO A 859 19.20 46.86 -63.85
CA PRO A 859 19.12 46.97 -65.32
C PRO A 859 19.09 48.41 -65.86
N LYS A 860 19.34 49.43 -65.03
CA LYS A 860 19.49 50.81 -65.49
C LYS A 860 20.87 50.92 -66.16
N PRO A 861 20.96 51.04 -67.50
CA PRO A 861 22.21 50.87 -68.21
C PRO A 861 23.28 51.89 -67.77
N PRO A 862 24.58 51.60 -68.00
CA PRO A 862 25.70 52.49 -67.71
C PRO A 862 25.73 53.80 -68.51
N SER A 863 24.61 54.26 -69.07
CA SER A 863 24.48 55.55 -69.75
C SER A 863 24.24 56.72 -68.77
N ALA A 864 24.21 56.47 -67.45
CA ALA A 864 24.31 57.52 -66.43
C ALA A 864 25.75 58.05 -66.22
N LYS A 865 26.75 57.50 -66.93
CA LYS A 865 28.10 58.05 -67.06
C LYS A 865 28.28 58.72 -68.43
N ARG A 866 27.54 59.79 -68.70
CA ARG A 866 27.93 60.87 -69.61
C ARG A 866 27.07 62.09 -69.38
#